data_AF-A0AAU2AIZ0-F1
#
_entry.id   AF-A0AAU2AIZ0-F1
#
_cell.length_a   1.000
_cell.length_b   1.000
_cell.length_c   1.000
_cell.angle_alpha   90.00
_cell.angle_beta   90.00
_cell.angle_gamma   90.00
#
_symmetry.space_group_name_H-M   'P 1'
#
loop_
_entity.id
_entity.type
_entity.pdbx_description
1 polymer ?
#
loop_
_entity_poly.entity_id
_entity_poly.type
_entity_poly.pdbx_seq_one_letter_code
_entity_poly.pdbx_strand_id
1 'polypeptide(L)'
;MVSDAVLRSTGFPYELVERLRLPVAASAAAAVAGAERELLSLAVRTGWEESRLAHLRAVVAAGTVRLGPEERADPHWVDAVTRLRAARRALDEVVAKEEAAAATVAELARDDRLREALAVSNPRILADLERRGHTAQLTHQLATFIQRVCTKNETLSFFGPINYATLDERDPDAIALSSRGPGTLRARRAHTGSWVVAALAEAIAFAEPVSPWLVLRLRNPGVARWSGDPQALPARLLALVDARHTLGALADRLSLTPAQAAEAARTLVRAGLVGHQIDPPATTPDPLAFLVHRLAGLPGTGPLAAEVAALVELRDGFCADDADGKARRHRLFLDRVLRTAPDAAGGSGRTGAFYTDRLPLREECAGTVQLRLGGSVVRELRHRVFPALDFLAALAHRRRDLARHALAARLGERELPLWRLAARADGWPQPEDTEVAAAVRAAVADPDAAEVDLAASADLADLVRRTPLEQSGAVCSVDLLIAAADTAAWQAGRYEVLLGDVHDTVLLTDWALQFHPDAERVRTARDAAVAGAFGAVPAVSVLAKRQTGIPPLELPGPVVELGGTSGQGSPWLADLRDLVVVSDGTRVRLRSTPLGGEVALHNGELDTLVQTAFAPPRLRAPRIALGPHTPRLRWGAAVIQRESWTVPLSAVAALGPSATAAAVLAARRLWADHGLPEQAFVQLPGVRKPLFVDAASPALTRALARACRKVAAHTAPDAVVRISEMLPGPDELWLSEASGRYTAELRCVFARPARVPETPGRTTAS
;
A
#
# COMPACT_ATOMS: atom_id res chain seq x y z
N MET A 1 -16.59 2.64 -15.59
CA MET A 1 -15.12 2.85 -15.50
C MET A 1 -14.84 4.27 -15.93
N VAL A 2 -14.06 5.03 -15.16
CA VAL A 2 -13.66 6.41 -15.53
C VAL A 2 -12.69 6.37 -16.71
N SER A 3 -12.70 7.39 -17.57
CA SER A 3 -11.90 7.47 -18.81
C SER A 3 -10.40 7.64 -18.61
N ASP A 4 -9.96 7.91 -17.39
CA ASP A 4 -8.57 8.22 -17.07
C ASP A 4 -8.12 7.30 -15.93
N ALA A 5 -6.86 6.87 -16.00
CA ALA A 5 -6.22 6.00 -15.02
C ALA A 5 -4.79 6.48 -14.76
N VAL A 6 -4.24 6.09 -13.61
CA VAL A 6 -2.80 6.28 -13.35
C VAL A 6 -2.07 5.04 -13.83
N LEU A 7 -1.10 5.23 -14.73
CA LEU A 7 -0.14 4.21 -15.07
C LEU A 7 1.01 4.29 -14.08
N ARG A 8 1.22 3.25 -13.29
CA ARG A 8 2.31 3.16 -12.32
C ARG A 8 3.30 2.15 -12.86
N SER A 9 4.57 2.51 -12.90
CA SER A 9 5.65 1.62 -13.31
C SER A 9 6.81 1.71 -12.34
N THR A 10 7.70 0.74 -12.38
CA THR A 10 9.06 0.95 -11.85
C THR A 10 9.77 2.02 -12.67
N GLY A 11 10.72 2.72 -12.06
CA GLY A 11 11.60 3.62 -12.80
C GLY A 11 12.99 3.04 -13.07
N PHE A 12 13.28 1.83 -12.58
CA PHE A 12 14.42 1.03 -12.99
C PHE A 12 13.97 -0.21 -13.77
N PRO A 13 14.75 -0.61 -14.79
CA PRO A 13 14.44 -1.79 -15.60
C PRO A 13 14.58 -3.08 -14.79
N TYR A 14 13.77 -4.07 -15.11
CA TYR A 14 13.76 -5.38 -14.47
C TYR A 14 15.11 -6.10 -14.61
N GLU A 15 15.81 -5.89 -15.72
CA GLU A 15 17.15 -6.42 -15.99
C GLU A 15 18.15 -6.06 -14.88
N LEU A 16 17.95 -4.95 -14.17
CA LEU A 16 18.80 -4.56 -13.05
C LEU A 16 18.72 -5.54 -11.87
N VAL A 17 17.54 -6.11 -11.58
CA VAL A 17 17.41 -7.16 -10.56
C VAL A 17 17.89 -8.51 -11.10
N GLU A 18 17.77 -8.76 -12.41
CA GLU A 18 18.30 -9.98 -13.05
C GLU A 18 19.83 -10.08 -12.98
N ARG A 19 20.54 -8.95 -12.93
CA ARG A 19 21.99 -8.91 -12.67
C ARG A 19 22.41 -9.51 -11.32
N LEU A 20 21.47 -9.71 -10.39
CA LEU A 20 21.73 -10.36 -9.11
C LEU A 20 21.62 -11.89 -9.17
N ARG A 21 21.25 -12.47 -10.32
CA ARG A 21 21.05 -13.91 -10.51
C ARG A 21 22.37 -14.62 -10.84
N LEU A 22 22.48 -15.87 -10.41
CA LEU A 22 23.50 -16.84 -10.79
C LEU A 22 22.79 -18.04 -11.47
N PRO A 23 22.29 -17.88 -12.72
CA PRO A 23 21.39 -18.85 -13.33
C PRO A 23 22.05 -20.20 -13.62
N VAL A 24 23.33 -20.23 -14.02
CA VAL A 24 24.03 -21.49 -14.28
C VAL A 24 24.31 -22.18 -12.95
N ALA A 25 24.69 -21.45 -11.89
CA ALA A 25 24.85 -22.02 -10.55
C ALA A 25 23.53 -22.55 -9.98
N ALA A 26 22.41 -21.86 -10.23
CA ALA A 26 21.08 -22.33 -9.84
C ALA A 26 20.72 -23.65 -10.53
N SER A 27 21.01 -23.78 -11.83
CA SER A 27 20.83 -25.03 -12.59
C SER A 27 21.74 -26.15 -12.07
N ALA A 28 23.01 -25.86 -11.81
CA ALA A 28 23.95 -26.82 -11.23
C ALA A 28 23.50 -27.28 -9.81
N ALA A 29 22.98 -26.36 -8.99
CA ALA A 29 22.43 -26.69 -7.68
C ALA A 29 21.16 -27.54 -7.77
N ALA A 30 20.31 -27.32 -8.79
CA ALA A 30 19.17 -28.18 -9.07
C ALA A 30 19.62 -29.61 -9.46
N ALA A 31 20.71 -29.74 -10.23
CA ALA A 31 21.31 -31.03 -10.56
C ALA A 31 21.85 -31.75 -9.30
N VAL A 32 22.48 -31.02 -8.37
CA VAL A 32 22.88 -31.58 -7.07
C VAL A 32 21.66 -32.07 -6.30
N ALA A 33 20.62 -31.25 -6.13
CA ALA A 33 19.40 -31.64 -5.41
C ALA A 33 18.71 -32.86 -6.07
N GLY A 34 18.74 -32.96 -7.40
CA GLY A 34 18.27 -34.12 -8.14
C GLY A 34 19.05 -35.39 -7.83
N ALA A 35 20.39 -35.32 -7.85
CA ALA A 35 21.26 -36.44 -7.51
C ALA A 35 21.10 -36.89 -6.04
N GLU A 36 20.83 -35.95 -5.13
CA GLU A 36 20.52 -36.26 -3.72
C GLU A 36 19.21 -37.03 -3.59
N ARG A 37 18.15 -36.59 -4.28
CA ARG A 37 16.86 -37.29 -4.30
C ARG A 37 16.97 -38.68 -4.92
N GLU A 38 17.76 -38.83 -5.99
CA GLU A 38 18.02 -40.12 -6.61
C GLU A 38 18.63 -41.11 -5.62
N LEU A 39 19.68 -40.67 -4.89
CA LEU A 39 20.37 -41.47 -3.89
C LEU A 39 19.46 -41.84 -2.71
N LEU A 40 18.66 -40.89 -2.22
CA LEU A 40 17.68 -41.16 -1.16
C LEU A 40 16.58 -42.11 -1.62
N SER A 41 16.12 -41.98 -2.88
CA SER A 41 15.12 -42.87 -3.44
C SER A 41 15.65 -44.29 -3.60
N LEU A 42 16.94 -44.46 -3.93
CA LEU A 42 17.59 -45.76 -3.96
C LEU A 42 17.58 -46.41 -2.56
N ALA A 43 17.92 -45.64 -1.53
CA ALA A 43 17.89 -46.10 -0.14
C ALA A 43 16.49 -46.57 0.30
N VAL A 44 15.45 -45.80 -0.04
CA VAL A 44 14.05 -46.16 0.25
C VAL A 44 13.64 -47.43 -0.48
N ARG A 45 13.98 -47.57 -1.78
CA ARG A 45 13.69 -48.79 -2.55
C ARG A 45 14.41 -50.03 -2.02
N THR A 46 15.59 -49.86 -1.44
CA THR A 46 16.34 -50.95 -0.79
C THR A 46 15.83 -51.30 0.62
N GLY A 47 14.75 -50.68 1.10
CA GLY A 47 14.12 -51.01 2.37
C GLY A 47 14.92 -50.58 3.60
N TRP A 48 15.68 -49.48 3.51
CA TRP A 48 16.42 -48.97 4.66
C TRP A 48 15.48 -48.44 5.74
N GLU A 49 15.75 -48.80 6.99
CA GLU A 49 15.04 -48.29 8.18
C GLU A 49 15.19 -46.77 8.33
N GLU A 50 14.20 -46.12 8.96
CA GLU A 50 14.13 -44.65 9.05
C GLU A 50 15.34 -44.02 9.75
N SER A 51 15.91 -44.68 10.76
CA SER A 51 17.13 -44.20 11.43
C SER A 51 18.35 -44.16 10.48
N ARG A 52 18.46 -45.16 9.59
CA ARG A 52 19.48 -45.25 8.56
C ARG A 52 19.24 -44.24 7.44
N LEU A 53 17.99 -44.04 7.05
CA LEU A 53 17.58 -42.98 6.11
C LEU A 53 17.88 -41.58 6.67
N ALA A 54 17.59 -41.33 7.94
CA ALA A 54 17.90 -40.06 8.60
C ALA A 54 19.41 -39.79 8.62
N HIS A 55 20.23 -40.81 8.92
CA HIS A 55 21.68 -40.70 8.82
C HIS A 55 22.13 -40.43 7.38
N LEU A 56 21.56 -41.14 6.39
CA LEU A 56 21.86 -40.92 4.98
C LEU A 56 21.53 -39.48 4.56
N ARG A 57 20.34 -38.96 4.91
CA ARG A 57 19.94 -37.56 4.65
C ARG A 57 20.98 -36.58 5.21
N ALA A 58 21.47 -36.82 6.42
CA ALA A 58 22.49 -35.97 7.05
C ALA A 58 23.84 -36.00 6.28
N VAL A 59 24.36 -37.18 5.93
CA VAL A 59 25.64 -37.28 5.21
C VAL A 59 25.54 -36.86 3.74
N VAL A 60 24.38 -37.06 3.11
CA VAL A 60 24.06 -36.55 1.77
C VAL A 60 24.04 -35.04 1.79
N ALA A 61 23.33 -34.42 2.75
CA ALA A 61 23.28 -32.98 2.90
C ALA A 61 24.68 -32.39 3.10
N ALA A 62 25.50 -33.03 3.96
CA ALA A 62 26.88 -32.65 4.24
C ALA A 62 27.87 -32.95 3.10
N GLY A 63 27.48 -33.72 2.08
CA GLY A 63 28.36 -34.12 0.98
C GLY A 63 29.44 -35.12 1.36
N THR A 64 29.27 -35.86 2.47
CA THR A 64 30.27 -36.77 3.05
C THR A 64 29.94 -38.25 2.83
N VAL A 65 29.06 -38.55 1.87
CA VAL A 65 28.57 -39.92 1.58
C VAL A 65 29.73 -40.88 1.32
N ARG A 66 29.75 -41.97 2.10
CA ARG A 66 30.65 -43.11 1.94
C ARG A 66 29.82 -44.39 1.83
N LEU A 67 30.03 -45.15 0.76
CA LEU A 67 29.37 -46.44 0.54
C LEU A 67 29.99 -47.51 1.45
N GLY A 68 29.16 -48.36 2.05
CA GLY A 68 29.57 -49.57 2.74
C GLY A 68 29.91 -50.68 1.76
N PRO A 69 30.32 -51.87 2.25
CA PRO A 69 30.75 -52.98 1.39
C PRO A 69 29.67 -53.45 0.42
N GLU A 70 28.42 -53.57 0.88
CA GLU A 70 27.28 -54.01 0.08
C GLU A 70 26.91 -52.98 -0.99
N GLU A 71 26.84 -51.69 -0.63
CA GLU A 71 26.52 -50.64 -1.59
C GLU A 71 27.65 -50.41 -2.61
N ARG A 72 28.91 -50.77 -2.29
CA ARG A 72 30.01 -50.73 -3.27
C ARG A 72 29.91 -51.84 -4.30
N ALA A 73 29.24 -52.96 -3.98
CA ALA A 73 29.05 -54.06 -4.90
C ALA A 73 27.90 -53.81 -5.88
N ASP A 74 27.02 -52.85 -5.60
CA ASP A 74 25.89 -52.46 -6.46
C ASP A 74 26.26 -51.26 -7.36
N PRO A 75 26.29 -51.43 -8.70
CA PRO A 75 26.58 -50.35 -9.64
C PRO A 75 25.66 -49.13 -9.49
N HIS A 76 24.39 -49.32 -9.11
CA HIS A 76 23.43 -48.22 -8.97
C HIS A 76 23.83 -47.25 -7.85
N TRP A 77 24.36 -47.75 -6.74
CA TRP A 77 24.85 -46.94 -5.63
C TRP A 77 26.15 -46.21 -5.98
N VAL A 78 27.07 -46.91 -6.66
CA VAL A 78 28.34 -46.32 -7.14
C VAL A 78 28.06 -45.18 -8.11
N ASP A 79 27.14 -45.40 -9.06
CA ASP A 79 26.73 -44.42 -10.06
C ASP A 79 26.04 -43.20 -9.44
N ALA A 80 25.10 -43.41 -8.52
CA ALA A 80 24.39 -42.32 -7.84
C ALA A 80 25.35 -41.44 -7.02
N VAL A 81 26.28 -42.04 -6.27
CA VAL A 81 27.30 -41.27 -5.51
C VAL A 81 28.29 -40.58 -6.45
N THR A 82 28.66 -41.20 -7.56
CA THR A 82 29.53 -40.60 -8.57
C THR A 82 28.88 -39.38 -9.21
N ARG A 83 27.60 -39.48 -9.61
CA ARG A 83 26.80 -38.35 -10.11
C ARG A 83 26.71 -37.23 -9.07
N LEU A 84 26.39 -37.55 -7.82
CA LEU A 84 26.30 -36.56 -6.75
C LEU A 84 27.63 -35.80 -6.54
N ARG A 85 28.76 -36.52 -6.51
CA ARG A 85 30.09 -35.90 -6.35
C ARG A 85 30.47 -35.05 -7.56
N ALA A 86 30.16 -35.51 -8.77
CA ALA A 86 30.40 -34.74 -9.99
C ALA A 86 29.55 -33.46 -10.03
N ALA A 87 28.26 -33.55 -9.70
CA ALA A 87 27.37 -32.40 -9.63
C ALA A 87 27.81 -31.36 -8.60
N ARG A 88 28.31 -31.80 -7.43
CA ARG A 88 28.83 -30.89 -6.40
C ARG A 88 30.09 -30.15 -6.84
N ARG A 89 31.04 -30.85 -7.46
CA ARG A 89 32.24 -30.20 -8.03
C ARG A 89 31.86 -29.19 -9.11
N ALA A 90 30.95 -29.56 -10.01
CA ALA A 90 30.45 -28.67 -11.05
C ALA A 90 29.77 -27.42 -10.46
N LEU A 91 29.00 -27.56 -9.39
CA LEU A 91 28.41 -26.41 -8.68
C LEU A 91 29.48 -25.46 -8.14
N ASP A 92 30.50 -25.98 -7.46
CA ASP A 92 31.58 -25.15 -6.91
C ASP A 92 32.35 -24.39 -8.01
N GLU A 93 32.67 -25.07 -9.11
CA GLU A 93 33.35 -24.48 -10.28
C GLU A 93 32.49 -23.39 -10.95
N VAL A 94 31.21 -23.67 -11.16
CA VAL A 94 30.27 -22.73 -11.80
C VAL A 94 30.04 -21.50 -10.93
N VAL A 95 29.86 -21.67 -9.61
CA VAL A 95 29.69 -20.55 -8.68
C VAL A 95 30.91 -19.64 -8.70
N ALA A 96 32.12 -20.21 -8.64
CA ALA A 96 33.34 -19.41 -8.70
C ALA A 96 33.44 -18.60 -10.00
N LYS A 97 33.05 -19.21 -11.14
CA LYS A 97 33.05 -18.55 -12.45
C LYS A 97 31.98 -17.45 -12.57
N GLU A 98 30.74 -17.75 -12.17
CA GLU A 98 29.64 -16.77 -12.24
C GLU A 98 29.83 -15.64 -11.25
N GLU A 99 30.30 -15.87 -10.02
CA GLU A 99 30.59 -14.78 -9.08
C GLU A 99 31.70 -13.84 -9.59
N ALA A 100 32.69 -14.37 -10.32
CA ALA A 100 33.73 -13.56 -10.94
C ALA A 100 33.23 -12.74 -12.14
N ALA A 101 32.18 -13.20 -12.82
CA ALA A 101 31.60 -12.56 -14.01
C ALA A 101 30.37 -11.68 -13.69
N ALA A 102 29.70 -11.93 -12.58
CA ALA A 102 28.51 -11.20 -12.18
C ALA A 102 28.88 -9.79 -11.71
N ALA A 103 28.10 -8.81 -12.17
CA ALA A 103 28.22 -7.47 -11.65
C ALA A 103 27.96 -7.47 -10.14
N THR A 104 28.92 -6.98 -9.37
CA THR A 104 28.78 -7.00 -7.92
C THR A 104 27.70 -6.00 -7.48
N VAL A 105 26.99 -6.30 -6.40
CA VAL A 105 26.13 -5.30 -5.73
C VAL A 105 26.92 -4.01 -5.41
N ALA A 106 28.24 -4.12 -5.25
CA ALA A 106 29.14 -2.99 -5.09
C ALA A 106 29.27 -2.10 -6.34
N GLU A 107 29.25 -2.66 -7.54
CA GLU A 107 29.19 -1.88 -8.78
C GLU A 107 27.86 -1.14 -8.91
N LEU A 108 26.74 -1.83 -8.65
CA LEU A 108 25.42 -1.21 -8.66
C LEU A 108 25.30 -0.08 -7.63
N ALA A 109 26.00 -0.19 -6.50
CA ALA A 109 26.05 0.86 -5.48
C ALA A 109 26.73 2.17 -5.95
N ARG A 110 27.49 2.12 -7.05
CA ARG A 110 28.15 3.29 -7.65
C ARG A 110 27.31 3.97 -8.74
N ASP A 111 26.19 3.37 -9.13
CA ASP A 111 25.27 3.96 -10.11
C ASP A 111 24.65 5.25 -9.53
N ASP A 112 24.85 6.37 -10.22
CA ASP A 112 24.42 7.70 -9.77
C ASP A 112 22.90 7.77 -9.56
N ARG A 113 22.15 7.08 -10.41
CA ARG A 113 20.69 7.06 -10.36
C ARG A 113 20.20 6.23 -9.16
N LEU A 114 20.84 5.11 -8.84
CA LEU A 114 20.59 4.37 -7.59
C LEU A 114 21.00 5.17 -6.35
N ARG A 115 22.15 5.88 -6.40
CA ARG A 115 22.58 6.78 -5.31
C ARG A 115 21.56 7.89 -5.07
N GLU A 116 21.04 8.50 -6.12
CA GLU A 116 19.99 9.52 -6.03
C GLU A 116 18.70 8.94 -5.43
N ALA A 117 18.28 7.74 -5.86
CA ALA A 117 17.12 7.06 -5.31
C ALA A 117 17.30 6.73 -3.80
N LEU A 118 18.52 6.38 -3.38
CA LEU A 118 18.88 6.20 -1.98
C LEU A 118 18.86 7.53 -1.21
N ALA A 119 19.35 8.63 -1.79
CA ALA A 119 19.28 9.95 -1.16
C ALA A 119 17.84 10.37 -0.85
N VAL A 120 16.91 10.08 -1.78
CA VAL A 120 15.48 10.41 -1.64
C VAL A 120 14.75 9.49 -0.65
N SER A 121 15.04 8.19 -0.64
CA SER A 121 14.24 7.21 0.12
C SER A 121 14.90 6.70 1.40
N ASN A 122 16.23 6.57 1.40
CA ASN A 122 17.02 5.94 2.45
C ASN A 122 18.41 6.62 2.62
N PRO A 123 18.48 7.93 2.94
CA PRO A 123 19.73 8.68 2.98
C PRO A 123 20.76 8.13 3.98
N ARG A 124 20.30 7.37 5.00
CA ARG A 124 21.19 6.65 5.93
C ARG A 124 22.03 5.57 5.25
N ILE A 125 21.48 4.84 4.28
CA ILE A 125 22.22 3.81 3.54
C ILE A 125 23.28 4.48 2.66
N LEU A 126 22.94 5.60 2.02
CA LEU A 126 23.90 6.39 1.24
C LEU A 126 25.06 6.88 2.12
N ALA A 127 24.75 7.48 3.27
CA ALA A 127 25.76 7.93 4.22
C ALA A 127 26.61 6.78 4.78
N ASP A 128 26.04 5.58 4.96
CA ASP A 128 26.79 4.41 5.39
C ASP A 128 27.75 3.89 4.31
N LEU A 129 27.33 3.93 3.04
CA LEU A 129 28.19 3.59 1.89
C LEU A 129 29.38 4.55 1.78
N GLU A 130 29.15 5.85 1.97
CA GLU A 130 30.20 6.87 1.91
C GLU A 130 31.20 6.74 3.06
N ARG A 131 30.71 6.48 4.27
CA ARG A 131 31.59 6.40 5.46
C ARG A 131 32.35 5.08 5.57
N ARG A 132 31.72 3.97 5.22
CA ARG A 132 32.25 2.61 5.50
C ARG A 132 32.66 1.84 4.25
N GLY A 133 32.36 2.37 3.06
CA GLY A 133 32.46 1.60 1.82
C GLY A 133 31.45 0.46 1.75
N HIS A 134 31.64 -0.43 0.78
CA HIS A 134 30.78 -1.60 0.61
C HIS A 134 31.09 -2.69 1.66
N THR A 135 30.06 -3.18 2.35
CA THR A 135 30.15 -4.27 3.35
C THR A 135 29.06 -5.30 3.11
N ALA A 136 29.22 -6.52 3.63
CA ALA A 136 28.20 -7.58 3.51
C ALA A 136 26.82 -7.16 4.07
N GLN A 137 26.79 -6.35 5.13
CA GLN A 137 25.55 -5.79 5.66
C GLN A 137 24.87 -4.85 4.65
N LEU A 138 25.64 -3.95 4.02
CA LEU A 138 25.14 -3.02 3.02
C LEU A 138 24.73 -3.76 1.73
N THR A 139 25.40 -4.85 1.36
CA THR A 139 25.00 -5.71 0.24
C THR A 139 23.56 -6.17 0.36
N HIS A 140 23.13 -6.65 1.53
CA HIS A 140 21.74 -7.11 1.72
C HIS A 140 20.73 -5.96 1.66
N GLN A 141 21.07 -4.80 2.22
CA GLN A 141 20.21 -3.62 2.17
C GLN A 141 20.06 -3.11 0.73
N LEU A 142 21.15 -3.09 -0.04
CA LEU A 142 21.16 -2.72 -1.45
C LEU A 142 20.41 -3.72 -2.31
N ALA A 143 20.61 -5.03 -2.14
CA ALA A 143 19.83 -6.04 -2.88
C ALA A 143 18.33 -5.90 -2.60
N THR A 144 17.95 -5.66 -1.33
CA THR A 144 16.55 -5.37 -0.97
C THR A 144 16.04 -4.08 -1.61
N PHE A 145 16.89 -3.06 -1.74
CA PHE A 145 16.52 -1.81 -2.40
C PHE A 145 16.36 -1.99 -3.91
N ILE A 146 17.31 -2.65 -4.57
CA ILE A 146 17.29 -2.95 -6.01
C ILE A 146 16.03 -3.72 -6.38
N GLN A 147 15.71 -4.83 -5.69
CA GLN A 147 14.47 -5.55 -6.00
C GLN A 147 13.24 -4.65 -5.84
N ARG A 148 13.21 -3.78 -4.83
CA ARG A 148 12.06 -2.89 -4.58
C ARG A 148 11.85 -1.94 -5.75
N VAL A 149 12.91 -1.31 -6.25
CA VAL A 149 12.79 -0.31 -7.33
C VAL A 149 12.64 -0.93 -8.73
N CYS A 150 12.86 -2.24 -8.87
CA CYS A 150 12.73 -2.97 -10.15
C CYS A 150 11.47 -3.86 -10.24
N THR A 151 10.81 -4.16 -9.11
CA THR A 151 9.69 -5.14 -9.09
C THR A 151 8.41 -4.62 -8.43
N LYS A 152 8.44 -3.42 -7.84
CA LYS A 152 7.27 -2.86 -7.15
C LYS A 152 6.87 -1.54 -7.77
N ASN A 153 5.63 -1.50 -8.26
CA ASN A 153 4.97 -0.30 -8.76
C ASN A 153 4.58 0.58 -7.57
N GLU A 154 5.54 1.27 -6.98
CA GLU A 154 5.30 2.27 -5.95
C GLU A 154 5.21 3.65 -6.57
N THR A 155 4.48 4.56 -5.95
CA THR A 155 4.50 5.97 -6.34
C THR A 155 5.48 6.66 -5.42
N LEU A 156 6.71 6.81 -5.89
CA LEU A 156 7.84 7.30 -5.11
C LEU A 156 8.91 7.89 -6.05
N SER A 157 8.94 9.21 -6.17
CA SER A 157 9.98 9.94 -6.93
C SER A 157 10.13 9.40 -8.38
N PHE A 158 11.30 9.54 -8.99
CA PHE A 158 11.56 9.16 -10.38
C PHE A 158 11.68 7.65 -10.60
N PHE A 159 11.82 6.87 -9.52
CA PHE A 159 11.93 5.41 -9.56
C PHE A 159 10.60 4.69 -9.27
N GLY A 160 9.54 5.48 -9.10
CA GLY A 160 8.15 5.08 -9.11
C GLY A 160 7.30 6.24 -9.65
N PRO A 161 7.51 6.67 -10.91
CA PRO A 161 6.91 7.90 -11.43
C PRO A 161 5.41 7.75 -11.67
N ILE A 162 4.69 8.87 -11.58
CA ILE A 162 3.27 8.97 -11.96
C ILE A 162 3.18 9.17 -13.47
N ASN A 163 2.66 8.16 -14.17
CA ASN A 163 2.26 8.24 -15.57
C ASN A 163 0.73 8.18 -15.68
N TYR A 164 0.19 8.45 -16.86
CA TYR A 164 -1.26 8.47 -17.07
C TYR A 164 -1.65 7.60 -18.26
N ALA A 165 -2.85 7.04 -18.15
CA ALA A 165 -3.51 6.32 -19.22
C ALA A 165 -4.89 6.91 -19.50
N THR A 166 -5.26 7.01 -20.78
CA THR A 166 -6.61 7.38 -21.22
C THR A 166 -7.28 6.15 -21.83
N LEU A 167 -8.54 5.94 -21.48
CA LEU A 167 -9.38 4.84 -21.92
C LEU A 167 -10.61 5.43 -22.64
N ASP A 168 -10.67 5.30 -23.96
CA ASP A 168 -11.80 5.78 -24.76
C ASP A 168 -12.27 4.71 -25.76
N GLU A 169 -13.43 4.11 -25.51
CA GLU A 169 -14.01 3.09 -26.41
C GLU A 169 -14.32 3.61 -27.81
N ARG A 170 -14.39 4.93 -28.00
CA ARG A 170 -14.66 5.57 -29.30
C ARG A 170 -13.38 5.82 -30.10
N ASP A 171 -12.22 5.73 -29.47
CA ASP A 171 -10.93 5.87 -30.16
C ASP A 171 -10.72 4.65 -31.08
N PRO A 172 -10.53 4.83 -32.40
CA PRO A 172 -10.32 3.70 -33.30
C PRO A 172 -8.97 3.01 -33.07
N ASP A 173 -7.98 3.69 -32.48
CA ASP A 173 -6.66 3.13 -32.22
C ASP A 173 -6.69 2.26 -30.96
N ALA A 174 -6.37 0.97 -31.11
CA ALA A 174 -6.50 -0.01 -30.02
C ALA A 174 -5.56 0.27 -28.84
N ILE A 175 -4.26 0.43 -29.11
CA ILE A 175 -3.23 0.78 -28.11
C ILE A 175 -2.26 1.77 -28.74
N ALA A 176 -2.06 2.91 -28.09
CA ALA A 176 -0.96 3.81 -28.40
C ALA A 176 -0.12 4.07 -27.14
N LEU A 177 1.17 3.75 -27.22
CA LEU A 177 2.15 3.96 -26.17
C LEU A 177 3.18 4.97 -26.66
N SER A 178 3.39 6.04 -25.90
CA SER A 178 4.47 6.99 -26.17
C SER A 178 5.31 7.22 -24.91
N SER A 179 6.60 7.44 -25.11
CA SER A 179 7.56 7.79 -24.06
C SER A 179 8.65 8.67 -24.65
N ARG A 180 9.27 9.52 -23.82
CA ARG A 180 10.49 10.26 -24.19
C ARG A 180 11.75 9.48 -23.88
N GLY A 181 11.59 8.23 -23.44
CA GLY A 181 12.66 7.30 -23.17
C GLY A 181 13.18 7.34 -21.73
N PRO A 182 14.10 6.40 -21.43
CA PRO A 182 14.47 6.05 -20.07
C PRO A 182 15.13 7.20 -19.33
N GLY A 183 14.78 7.38 -18.06
CA GLY A 183 15.37 8.43 -17.22
C GLY A 183 14.86 9.84 -17.50
N THR A 184 14.01 10.03 -18.51
CA THR A 184 13.37 11.32 -18.77
C THR A 184 12.14 11.48 -17.89
N LEU A 185 12.02 12.63 -17.24
CA LEU A 185 10.87 13.01 -16.42
C LEU A 185 10.20 14.24 -17.03
N ARG A 186 8.88 14.32 -16.94
CA ARG A 186 8.12 15.50 -17.35
C ARG A 186 8.11 16.58 -16.28
N ALA A 187 8.07 16.19 -15.02
CA ALA A 187 8.04 17.10 -13.89
C ALA A 187 8.55 16.42 -12.61
N ARG A 188 9.05 17.22 -11.68
CA ARG A 188 9.43 16.82 -10.32
C ARG A 188 8.82 17.81 -9.35
N ARG A 189 8.34 17.35 -8.21
CA ARG A 189 7.82 18.21 -7.14
C ARG A 189 8.24 17.68 -5.79
N ALA A 190 8.77 18.57 -4.96
CA ALA A 190 9.13 18.26 -3.59
C ALA A 190 7.98 18.58 -2.63
N HIS A 191 7.82 17.75 -1.62
CA HIS A 191 6.79 17.88 -0.59
C HIS A 191 7.42 17.79 0.79
N THR A 192 6.87 18.53 1.74
CA THR A 192 7.33 18.49 3.14
C THR A 192 6.62 17.38 3.91
N GLY A 193 7.37 16.69 4.77
CA GLY A 193 6.83 15.64 5.62
C GLY A 193 5.74 16.17 6.58
N SER A 194 4.67 15.43 6.77
CA SER A 194 3.52 15.83 7.61
C SER A 194 3.90 16.21 9.04
N TRP A 195 4.86 15.49 9.64
CA TRP A 195 5.35 15.77 10.99
C TRP A 195 6.09 17.12 11.07
N VAL A 196 6.82 17.51 10.02
CA VAL A 196 7.47 18.82 9.93
C VAL A 196 6.40 19.90 9.85
N VAL A 197 5.43 19.73 8.97
CA VAL A 197 4.32 20.68 8.81
C VAL A 197 3.57 20.86 10.13
N ALA A 198 3.24 19.77 10.81
CA ALA A 198 2.54 19.83 12.09
C ALA A 198 3.37 20.55 13.16
N ALA A 199 4.68 20.26 13.26
CA ALA A 199 5.56 20.91 14.23
C ALA A 199 5.73 22.41 13.93
N LEU A 200 5.91 22.78 12.65
CA LEU A 200 5.99 24.18 12.24
C LEU A 200 4.67 24.91 12.51
N ALA A 201 3.53 24.35 12.10
CA ALA A 201 2.22 24.98 12.30
C ALA A 201 1.94 25.25 13.79
N GLU A 202 2.28 24.29 14.67
CA GLU A 202 2.15 24.47 16.11
C GLU A 202 3.11 25.53 16.67
N ALA A 203 4.40 25.46 16.32
CA ALA A 203 5.38 26.44 16.79
C ALA A 203 5.06 27.87 16.33
N ILE A 204 4.66 28.03 15.06
CA ILE A 204 4.26 29.30 14.46
C ILE A 204 3.00 29.84 15.15
N ALA A 205 1.98 29.01 15.35
CA ALA A 205 0.72 29.45 15.95
C ALA A 205 0.92 30.07 17.33
N PHE A 206 1.84 29.49 18.12
CA PHE A 206 2.11 29.93 19.49
C PHE A 206 3.35 30.82 19.62
N ALA A 207 3.90 31.34 18.51
CA ALA A 207 4.91 32.38 18.55
C ALA A 207 4.30 33.70 19.04
N GLU A 208 5.08 34.52 19.74
CA GLU A 208 4.65 35.81 20.30
C GLU A 208 3.92 36.72 19.28
N PRO A 209 4.42 36.96 18.05
CA PRO A 209 3.72 37.83 17.08
C PRO A 209 2.43 37.22 16.51
N VAL A 210 2.18 35.91 16.68
CA VAL A 210 1.06 35.20 16.07
C VAL A 210 -0.04 34.89 17.09
N SER A 211 0.34 34.39 18.27
CA SER A 211 -0.60 33.85 19.25
C SER A 211 -1.73 34.81 19.64
N PRO A 212 -1.53 36.14 19.82
CA PRO A 212 -2.62 37.05 20.16
C PRO A 212 -3.70 37.15 19.09
N TRP A 213 -3.37 36.84 17.83
CA TRP A 213 -4.28 36.89 16.69
C TRP A 213 -5.00 35.57 16.41
N LEU A 214 -4.71 34.50 17.14
CA LEU A 214 -5.38 33.21 16.94
C LEU A 214 -6.87 33.32 17.22
N VAL A 215 -7.70 32.81 16.31
CA VAL A 215 -9.14 32.63 16.54
C VAL A 215 -9.38 31.15 16.77
N LEU A 216 -9.67 30.78 18.01
CA LEU A 216 -9.91 29.41 18.40
C LEU A 216 -11.29 28.94 17.94
N ARG A 217 -11.39 27.69 17.51
CA ARG A 217 -12.63 27.03 17.12
C ARG A 217 -12.75 25.70 17.83
N LEU A 218 -13.91 25.41 18.43
CA LEU A 218 -14.18 24.11 19.04
C LEU A 218 -14.14 23.02 17.97
N ARG A 219 -13.39 21.94 18.24
CA ARG A 219 -13.46 20.72 17.44
C ARG A 219 -14.60 19.87 17.99
N ASN A 220 -15.52 19.42 17.15
CA ASN A 220 -16.71 18.66 17.57
C ASN A 220 -17.45 19.32 18.75
N PRO A 221 -18.09 20.49 18.57
CA PRO A 221 -18.54 21.35 19.67
C PRO A 221 -19.42 20.70 20.75
N GLY A 222 -20.21 19.67 20.40
CA GLY A 222 -21.00 18.94 21.41
C GLY A 222 -20.40 17.63 21.93
N VAL A 223 -19.16 17.32 21.55
CA VAL A 223 -18.37 16.21 22.11
C VAL A 223 -17.17 16.76 22.90
N ALA A 224 -16.57 17.88 22.46
CA ALA A 224 -15.43 18.49 23.15
C ALA A 224 -15.78 18.86 24.60
N ARG A 225 -15.06 18.22 25.52
CA ARG A 225 -15.15 18.45 26.96
C ARG A 225 -13.74 18.38 27.55
N TRP A 226 -13.45 19.33 28.43
CA TRP A 226 -12.26 19.26 29.27
C TRP A 226 -12.47 18.18 30.33
N SER A 227 -11.53 17.25 30.45
CA SER A 227 -11.59 16.13 31.42
C SER A 227 -10.85 16.41 32.73
N GLY A 228 -10.07 17.50 32.81
CA GLY A 228 -9.36 17.90 34.02
C GLY A 228 -10.19 18.82 34.91
N ASP A 229 -9.50 19.56 35.79
CA ASP A 229 -10.13 20.54 36.69
C ASP A 229 -10.92 21.61 35.88
N PRO A 230 -12.24 21.76 36.09
CA PRO A 230 -13.06 22.79 35.45
C PRO A 230 -12.63 24.23 35.75
N GLN A 231 -11.87 24.46 36.84
CA GLN A 231 -11.34 25.78 37.20
C GLN A 231 -9.97 26.08 36.59
N ALA A 232 -9.31 25.08 35.99
CA ALA A 232 -8.04 25.29 35.32
C ALA A 232 -8.17 26.27 34.14
N LEU A 233 -7.10 27.03 33.86
CA LEU A 233 -7.08 28.02 32.77
C LEU A 233 -7.54 27.47 31.41
N PRO A 234 -7.13 26.25 30.97
CA PRO A 234 -7.65 25.67 29.73
C PRO A 234 -9.16 25.52 29.72
N ALA A 235 -9.79 25.09 30.83
CA ALA A 235 -11.23 24.92 30.92
C ALA A 235 -11.98 26.27 30.82
N ARG A 236 -11.48 27.28 31.54
CA ARG A 236 -12.02 28.65 31.51
C ARG A 236 -11.90 29.27 30.11
N LEU A 237 -10.76 29.08 29.43
CA LEU A 237 -10.58 29.53 28.05
C LEU A 237 -11.51 28.80 27.09
N LEU A 238 -11.61 27.47 27.20
CA LEU A 238 -12.47 26.63 26.35
C LEU A 238 -13.94 27.09 26.39
N ALA A 239 -14.43 27.48 27.57
CA ALA A 239 -15.80 27.96 27.76
C ALA A 239 -16.10 29.29 27.05
N LEU A 240 -15.07 30.07 26.67
CA LEU A 240 -15.21 31.34 25.96
C LEU A 240 -14.91 31.23 24.45
N VAL A 241 -14.53 30.05 23.95
CA VAL A 241 -14.23 29.85 22.53
C VAL A 241 -15.50 29.98 21.69
N ASP A 242 -15.54 30.98 20.81
CA ASP A 242 -16.73 31.33 20.02
C ASP A 242 -16.47 31.45 18.51
N ALA A 243 -15.26 31.11 18.05
CA ALA A 243 -14.83 31.21 16.67
C ALA A 243 -14.81 32.64 16.08
N ARG A 244 -14.89 33.68 16.93
CA ARG A 244 -14.95 35.09 16.51
C ARG A 244 -13.85 35.93 17.15
N HIS A 245 -13.68 35.82 18.46
CA HIS A 245 -12.70 36.62 19.18
C HIS A 245 -11.28 36.06 19.04
N THR A 246 -10.31 36.97 18.97
CA THR A 246 -8.90 36.59 19.00
C THR A 246 -8.47 36.15 20.40
N LEU A 247 -7.41 35.36 20.48
CA LEU A 247 -6.87 34.90 21.75
C LEU A 247 -6.41 36.06 22.63
N GLY A 248 -5.93 37.16 22.05
CA GLY A 248 -5.65 38.40 22.77
C GLY A 248 -6.88 38.99 23.44
N ALA A 249 -8.00 39.12 22.69
CA ALA A 249 -9.25 39.62 23.27
C ALA A 249 -9.81 38.68 24.36
N LEU A 250 -9.66 37.37 24.19
CA LEU A 250 -10.03 36.38 25.21
C LEU A 250 -9.11 36.46 26.43
N ALA A 251 -7.82 36.74 26.24
CA ALA A 251 -6.86 36.95 27.32
C ALA A 251 -7.21 38.18 28.15
N ASP A 252 -7.54 39.31 27.51
CA ASP A 252 -7.96 40.54 28.19
C ASP A 252 -9.21 40.29 29.04
N ARG A 253 -10.21 39.59 28.48
CA ARG A 253 -11.45 39.23 29.18
C ARG A 253 -11.22 38.31 30.38
N LEU A 254 -10.20 37.46 30.34
CA LEU A 254 -9.82 36.58 31.45
C LEU A 254 -8.76 37.19 32.37
N SER A 255 -8.30 38.41 32.08
CA SER A 255 -7.18 39.08 32.75
C SER A 255 -5.90 38.24 32.79
N LEU A 256 -5.57 37.62 31.65
CA LEU A 256 -4.39 36.77 31.47
C LEU A 256 -3.29 37.51 30.73
N THR A 257 -2.03 37.14 31.00
CA THR A 257 -0.93 37.56 30.12
C THR A 257 -1.01 36.83 28.77
N PRO A 258 -0.47 37.40 27.67
CA PRO A 258 -0.41 36.72 26.38
C PRO A 258 0.23 35.32 26.45
N ALA A 259 1.27 35.16 27.28
CA ALA A 259 1.95 33.88 27.48
C ALA A 259 1.05 32.83 28.16
N GLN A 260 0.28 33.23 29.19
CA GLN A 260 -0.66 32.33 29.86
C GLN A 260 -1.79 31.88 28.92
N ALA A 261 -2.33 32.82 28.13
CA ALA A 261 -3.37 32.51 27.15
C ALA A 261 -2.84 31.58 26.05
N ALA A 262 -1.63 31.82 25.54
CA ALA A 262 -0.99 30.98 24.54
C ALA A 262 -0.77 29.54 25.06
N GLU A 263 -0.29 29.37 26.29
CA GLU A 263 -0.05 28.03 26.86
C GLU A 263 -1.36 27.28 27.16
N ALA A 264 -2.39 27.97 27.65
CA ALA A 264 -3.72 27.39 27.81
C ALA A 264 -4.32 26.95 26.47
N ALA A 265 -4.22 27.80 25.44
CA ALA A 265 -4.67 27.48 24.08
C ALA A 265 -3.90 26.30 23.48
N ARG A 266 -2.56 26.27 23.65
CA ARG A 266 -1.70 25.15 23.22
C ARG A 266 -2.11 23.84 23.87
N THR A 267 -2.43 23.87 25.17
CA THR A 267 -2.94 22.70 25.91
C THR A 267 -4.25 22.19 25.30
N LEU A 268 -5.19 23.09 25.00
CA LEU A 268 -6.46 22.71 24.36
C LEU A 268 -6.28 22.15 22.94
N VAL A 269 -5.35 22.70 22.15
CA VAL A 269 -5.02 22.21 20.80
C VAL A 269 -4.41 20.81 20.89
N ARG A 270 -3.44 20.60 21.78
CA ARG A 270 -2.82 19.28 22.01
C ARG A 270 -3.81 18.24 22.52
N ALA A 271 -4.81 18.65 23.30
CA ALA A 271 -5.92 17.82 23.72
C ALA A 271 -6.95 17.54 22.59
N GLY A 272 -6.80 18.15 21.42
CA GLY A 272 -7.71 17.97 20.28
C GLY A 272 -9.09 18.63 20.47
N LEU A 273 -9.22 19.53 21.44
CA LEU A 273 -10.49 20.19 21.78
C LEU A 273 -10.76 21.44 20.94
N VAL A 274 -9.69 22.11 20.50
CA VAL A 274 -9.79 23.31 19.65
C VAL A 274 -8.83 23.24 18.46
N GLY A 275 -9.17 23.98 17.41
CA GLY A 275 -8.31 24.30 16.28
C GLY A 275 -8.19 25.82 16.11
N HIS A 276 -7.34 26.25 15.19
CA HIS A 276 -7.13 27.67 14.88
C HIS A 276 -6.79 27.85 13.39
N GLN A 277 -6.73 29.09 12.94
CA GLN A 277 -6.63 29.44 11.52
C GLN A 277 -5.23 29.30 10.89
N ILE A 278 -4.21 29.02 11.71
CA ILE A 278 -2.84 28.71 11.26
C ILE A 278 -2.68 27.23 10.92
N ASP A 279 -3.54 26.35 11.42
CA ASP A 279 -3.54 24.94 11.06
C ASP A 279 -3.89 24.78 9.57
N PRO A 280 -2.98 24.25 8.71
CA PRO A 280 -3.27 24.08 7.30
C PRO A 280 -4.43 23.10 7.10
N PRO A 281 -5.36 23.37 6.16
CA PRO A 281 -6.40 22.42 5.82
C PRO A 281 -5.83 21.05 5.53
N ALA A 282 -6.46 20.00 6.04
CA ALA A 282 -5.96 18.65 5.91
C ALA A 282 -5.84 18.25 4.44
N THR A 283 -6.65 18.82 3.55
CA THR A 283 -6.68 18.55 2.11
C THR A 283 -5.75 19.44 1.27
N THR A 284 -5.04 20.42 1.85
CA THR A 284 -4.21 21.35 1.06
C THR A 284 -2.97 20.69 0.41
N PRO A 285 -2.72 20.85 -0.90
CA PRO A 285 -1.55 20.23 -1.54
C PRO A 285 -0.22 20.85 -1.11
N ASP A 286 -0.20 22.13 -0.73
CA ASP A 286 1.00 22.85 -0.28
C ASP A 286 0.77 23.56 1.07
N PRO A 287 1.01 22.86 2.19
CA PRO A 287 0.78 23.42 3.53
C PRO A 287 1.79 24.51 3.92
N LEU A 288 3.01 24.52 3.36
CA LEU A 288 3.98 25.59 3.67
C LEU A 288 3.61 26.88 2.96
N ALA A 289 3.21 26.83 1.69
CA ALA A 289 2.71 28.00 0.98
C ALA A 289 1.45 28.56 1.66
N PHE A 290 0.56 27.68 2.16
CA PHE A 290 -0.55 28.10 3.00
C PHE A 290 -0.08 28.90 4.23
N LEU A 291 0.90 28.40 4.98
CA LEU A 291 1.44 29.11 6.16
C LEU A 291 2.03 30.47 5.80
N VAL A 292 2.79 30.59 4.70
CA VAL A 292 3.31 31.89 4.21
C VAL A 292 2.18 32.87 3.97
N HIS A 293 1.15 32.46 3.22
CA HIS A 293 0.00 33.30 2.92
C HIS A 293 -0.77 33.71 4.18
N ARG A 294 -0.99 32.77 5.11
CA ARG A 294 -1.66 33.07 6.39
C ARG A 294 -0.88 34.06 7.23
N LEU A 295 0.44 33.92 7.28
CA LEU A 295 1.31 34.82 8.04
C LEU A 295 1.32 36.22 7.45
N ALA A 296 1.38 36.37 6.12
CA ALA A 296 1.35 37.68 5.47
C ALA A 296 0.10 38.52 5.80
N GLY A 297 -1.01 37.88 6.17
CA GLY A 297 -2.24 38.55 6.61
C GLY A 297 -2.27 38.97 8.09
N LEU A 298 -1.22 38.69 8.86
CA LEU A 298 -1.14 39.02 10.29
C LEU A 298 -0.16 40.17 10.57
N PRO A 299 -0.44 41.06 11.52
CA PRO A 299 0.50 42.11 11.90
C PRO A 299 1.78 41.56 12.56
N GLY A 300 2.95 42.10 12.19
CA GLY A 300 4.23 41.79 12.87
C GLY A 300 4.85 40.43 12.54
N THR A 301 4.28 39.66 11.63
CA THR A 301 4.72 38.30 11.28
C THR A 301 5.67 38.24 10.07
N GLY A 302 6.01 39.39 9.45
CA GLY A 302 6.84 39.47 8.25
C GLY A 302 8.14 38.65 8.32
N PRO A 303 8.95 38.75 9.39
CA PRO A 303 10.15 37.92 9.55
C PRO A 303 9.85 36.41 9.58
N LEU A 304 8.77 36.01 10.24
CA LEU A 304 8.37 34.59 10.31
C LEU A 304 7.85 34.09 8.95
N ALA A 305 7.11 34.92 8.22
CA ALA A 305 6.68 34.61 6.86
C ALA A 305 7.88 34.40 5.92
N ALA A 306 8.92 35.24 6.05
CA ALA A 306 10.17 35.10 5.30
C ALA A 306 10.93 33.81 5.66
N GLU A 307 10.95 33.42 6.94
CA GLU A 307 11.54 32.14 7.36
C GLU A 307 10.84 30.93 6.75
N VAL A 308 9.50 30.92 6.72
CA VAL A 308 8.73 29.85 6.09
C VAL A 308 8.89 29.88 4.56
N ALA A 309 8.95 31.06 3.95
CA ALA A 309 9.22 31.19 2.51
C ALA A 309 10.60 30.62 2.14
N ALA A 310 11.63 30.85 2.96
CA ALA A 310 12.94 30.26 2.73
C ALA A 310 12.95 28.72 2.91
N LEU A 311 12.07 28.16 3.74
CA LEU A 311 11.83 26.70 3.77
C LEU A 311 11.17 26.21 2.48
N VAL A 312 10.23 26.97 1.91
CA VAL A 312 9.62 26.68 0.61
C VAL A 312 10.69 26.67 -0.50
N GLU A 313 11.56 27.68 -0.55
CA GLU A 313 12.68 27.73 -1.50
C GLU A 313 13.65 26.54 -1.34
N LEU A 314 14.00 26.20 -0.09
CA LEU A 314 14.85 25.04 0.20
C LEU A 314 14.19 23.75 -0.30
N ARG A 315 12.89 23.55 -0.04
CA ARG A 315 12.12 22.40 -0.53
C ARG A 315 12.11 22.37 -2.05
N ASP A 316 11.79 23.47 -2.71
CA ASP A 316 11.60 23.51 -4.16
C ASP A 316 12.92 23.25 -4.92
N GLY A 317 14.05 23.72 -4.38
CA GLY A 317 15.38 23.39 -4.91
C GLY A 317 15.78 21.92 -4.78
N PHE A 318 15.08 21.11 -3.98
CA PHE A 318 15.42 19.68 -3.78
C PHE A 318 15.33 18.86 -5.06
N CYS A 319 14.44 19.22 -5.97
CA CYS A 319 14.25 18.47 -7.21
C CYS A 319 15.40 18.63 -8.22
N ALA A 320 16.21 19.69 -8.09
CA ALA A 320 17.30 20.01 -9.00
C ALA A 320 18.66 19.42 -8.57
N ASP A 321 18.77 18.98 -7.31
CA ASP A 321 20.01 18.46 -6.75
C ASP A 321 20.28 17.01 -7.21
N ASP A 322 21.56 16.65 -7.28
CA ASP A 322 22.04 15.26 -7.35
C ASP A 322 21.92 14.53 -5.99
N ALA A 323 22.43 13.30 -5.90
CA ALA A 323 22.36 12.50 -4.66
C ALA A 323 22.93 13.23 -3.44
N ASP A 324 24.13 13.80 -3.58
CA ASP A 324 24.83 14.46 -2.48
C ASP A 324 24.17 15.80 -2.12
N GLY A 325 23.71 16.54 -3.12
CA GLY A 325 22.92 17.77 -2.95
C GLY A 325 21.64 17.51 -2.20
N LYS A 326 20.87 16.49 -2.59
CA LYS A 326 19.64 16.07 -1.89
C LYS A 326 19.93 15.72 -0.43
N ALA A 327 21.00 14.96 -0.15
CA ALA A 327 21.41 14.63 1.21
C ALA A 327 21.77 15.89 2.03
N ARG A 328 22.53 16.83 1.45
CA ARG A 328 22.88 18.11 2.10
C ARG A 328 21.64 18.96 2.37
N ARG A 329 20.74 19.07 1.40
CA ARG A 329 19.52 19.88 1.51
C ARG A 329 18.53 19.32 2.52
N HIS A 330 18.41 18.00 2.62
CA HIS A 330 17.67 17.36 3.71
C HIS A 330 18.13 17.85 5.09
N ARG A 331 19.45 17.86 5.32
CA ARG A 331 20.05 18.34 6.57
C ARG A 331 19.80 19.83 6.77
N LEU A 332 20.09 20.67 5.77
CA LEU A 332 19.88 22.12 5.84
C LEU A 332 18.42 22.49 6.13
N PHE A 333 17.48 21.83 5.45
CA PHE A 333 16.05 22.02 5.66
C PHE A 333 15.66 21.64 7.09
N LEU A 334 16.11 20.47 7.58
CA LEU A 334 15.83 20.03 8.95
C LEU A 334 16.44 20.96 10.00
N ASP A 335 17.69 21.40 9.82
CA ASP A 335 18.35 22.33 10.74
C ASP A 335 17.58 23.66 10.82
N ARG A 336 17.03 24.13 9.70
CA ARG A 336 16.18 25.34 9.67
C ARG A 336 14.84 25.11 10.36
N VAL A 337 14.19 23.97 10.12
CA VAL A 337 12.97 23.59 10.84
C VAL A 337 13.21 23.57 12.35
N LEU A 338 14.31 23.00 12.82
CA LEU A 338 14.62 22.89 14.25
C LEU A 338 14.90 24.24 14.93
N ARG A 339 15.31 25.27 14.18
CA ARG A 339 15.42 26.64 14.74
C ARG A 339 14.05 27.26 15.04
N THR A 340 13.04 26.97 14.22
CA THR A 340 11.68 27.48 14.40
C THR A 340 10.83 26.57 15.29
N ALA A 341 11.03 25.27 15.20
CA ALA A 341 10.29 24.24 15.93
C ALA A 341 11.26 23.20 16.54
N PRO A 342 11.91 23.51 17.67
CA PRO A 342 12.88 22.61 18.31
C PRO A 342 12.29 21.23 18.65
N ASP A 343 11.01 21.19 19.03
CA ASP A 343 10.29 19.96 19.38
C ASP A 343 10.05 19.01 18.18
N ALA A 344 10.30 19.47 16.94
CA ALA A 344 10.09 18.67 15.73
C ALA A 344 11.00 17.42 15.70
N ALA A 345 12.16 17.44 16.36
CA ALA A 345 13.10 16.32 16.42
C ALA A 345 12.45 15.02 16.93
N GLY A 346 11.49 15.13 17.86
CA GLY A 346 10.74 13.99 18.40
C GLY A 346 9.65 13.45 17.48
N GLY A 347 9.26 14.17 16.42
CA GLY A 347 8.14 13.82 15.54
C GLY A 347 8.41 12.65 14.59
N SER A 348 9.66 12.47 14.17
CA SER A 348 10.05 11.47 13.15
C SER A 348 9.85 9.99 13.56
N GLY A 349 9.67 9.72 14.87
CA GLY A 349 9.49 8.37 15.43
C GLY A 349 8.15 8.11 16.13
N ARG A 350 7.24 9.10 16.20
CA ARG A 350 6.04 9.03 17.08
C ARG A 350 4.83 8.29 16.51
N THR A 351 4.89 7.83 15.27
CA THR A 351 3.74 7.16 14.64
C THR A 351 4.19 5.86 13.97
N GLY A 352 3.87 4.74 14.60
CA GLY A 352 4.05 3.39 14.04
C GLY A 352 3.13 3.07 12.85
N ALA A 353 2.32 4.03 12.40
CA ALA A 353 1.40 3.91 11.28
C ALA A 353 2.14 3.92 9.92
N PHE A 354 1.53 3.29 8.92
CA PHE A 354 2.04 3.25 7.54
C PHE A 354 1.77 4.60 6.82
N TYR A 355 2.59 4.98 5.84
CA TYR A 355 2.66 6.33 5.21
C TYR A 355 3.13 7.47 6.12
N THR A 356 3.71 7.17 7.28
CA THR A 356 4.33 8.20 8.10
C THR A 356 5.63 8.67 7.44
N ASP A 357 5.68 9.96 7.13
CA ASP A 357 6.85 10.57 6.53
C ASP A 357 7.99 10.48 7.54
N ARG A 358 9.04 9.73 7.22
CA ARG A 358 10.24 9.64 8.07
C ARG A 358 11.28 10.68 7.70
N LEU A 359 11.19 11.20 6.48
CA LEU A 359 12.08 12.20 5.95
C LEU A 359 11.37 13.56 5.96
N PRO A 360 12.11 14.66 6.17
CA PRO A 360 11.53 16.00 6.22
C PRO A 360 11.09 16.50 4.84
N LEU A 361 11.71 15.98 3.77
CA LEU A 361 11.35 16.23 2.38
C LEU A 361 11.03 14.91 1.68
N ARG A 362 10.22 14.98 0.64
CA ARG A 362 9.90 13.89 -0.28
C ARG A 362 9.84 14.46 -1.68
N GLU A 363 9.94 13.61 -2.67
CA GLU A 363 9.84 14.01 -4.06
C GLU A 363 8.90 13.06 -4.78
N GLU A 364 8.02 13.63 -5.60
CA GLU A 364 7.24 12.90 -6.59
C GLU A 364 7.59 13.39 -7.99
N CYS A 365 7.55 12.46 -8.95
CA CYS A 365 7.90 12.75 -10.32
C CYS A 365 6.79 12.30 -11.27
N ALA A 366 6.58 13.08 -12.32
CA ALA A 366 5.82 12.66 -13.48
C ALA A 366 6.78 12.02 -14.49
N GLY A 367 6.49 10.79 -14.88
CA GLY A 367 7.22 10.15 -15.97
C GLY A 367 6.77 10.71 -17.33
N THR A 368 7.30 10.11 -18.39
CA THR A 368 6.99 10.50 -19.77
C THR A 368 6.15 9.47 -20.51
N VAL A 369 5.85 8.34 -19.88
CA VAL A 369 5.02 7.29 -20.48
C VAL A 369 3.57 7.78 -20.52
N GLN A 370 2.96 7.71 -21.70
CA GLN A 370 1.55 7.94 -21.91
C GLN A 370 0.95 6.75 -22.65
N LEU A 371 -0.10 6.19 -22.06
CA LEU A 371 -0.84 5.07 -22.64
C LEU A 371 -2.22 5.56 -23.08
N ARG A 372 -2.62 5.25 -24.30
CA ARG A 372 -4.01 5.39 -24.76
C ARG A 372 -4.51 4.01 -25.14
N LEU A 373 -5.64 3.64 -24.56
CA LEU A 373 -6.36 2.41 -24.87
C LEU A 373 -7.68 2.79 -25.54
N GLY A 374 -7.90 2.27 -26.74
CA GLY A 374 -9.08 2.56 -27.53
C GLY A 374 -9.89 1.35 -27.93
N GLY A 375 -11.05 1.62 -28.52
CA GLY A 375 -11.83 0.68 -29.33
C GLY A 375 -12.07 -0.68 -28.70
N SER A 376 -11.51 -1.73 -29.32
CA SER A 376 -11.68 -3.12 -28.91
C SER A 376 -11.02 -3.46 -27.58
N VAL A 377 -9.87 -2.86 -27.27
CA VAL A 377 -9.08 -3.21 -26.08
C VAL A 377 -9.79 -2.77 -24.80
N VAL A 378 -10.38 -1.58 -24.79
CA VAL A 378 -11.17 -1.12 -23.63
C VAL A 378 -12.41 -2.00 -23.41
N ARG A 379 -13.11 -2.37 -24.50
CA ARG A 379 -14.28 -3.26 -24.43
C ARG A 379 -13.91 -4.63 -23.90
N GLU A 380 -12.82 -5.20 -24.39
CA GLU A 380 -12.31 -6.49 -23.93
C GLU A 380 -11.87 -6.45 -22.46
N LEU A 381 -11.14 -5.40 -22.05
CA LEU A 381 -10.71 -5.24 -20.66
C LEU A 381 -11.92 -5.15 -19.72
N ARG A 382 -12.97 -4.41 -20.10
CA ARG A 382 -14.23 -4.36 -19.33
C ARG A 382 -14.91 -5.72 -19.26
N HIS A 383 -14.99 -6.44 -20.37
CA HIS A 383 -15.56 -7.78 -20.43
C HIS A 383 -14.83 -8.76 -19.49
N ARG A 384 -13.50 -8.68 -19.41
CA ARG A 384 -12.70 -9.53 -18.51
C ARG A 384 -12.81 -9.11 -17.04
N VAL A 385 -12.82 -7.81 -16.75
CA VAL A 385 -12.69 -7.27 -15.38
C VAL A 385 -14.04 -7.14 -14.66
N PHE A 386 -15.10 -6.66 -15.32
CA PHE A 386 -16.37 -6.35 -14.65
C PHE A 386 -17.03 -7.56 -13.96
N PRO A 387 -17.06 -8.77 -14.54
CA PRO A 387 -17.63 -9.93 -13.86
C PRO A 387 -16.93 -10.24 -12.53
N ALA A 388 -15.60 -10.11 -12.48
CA ALA A 388 -14.84 -10.31 -11.27
C ALA A 388 -15.10 -9.20 -10.23
N LEU A 389 -15.27 -7.96 -10.66
CA LEU A 389 -15.70 -6.87 -9.76
C LEU A 389 -17.12 -7.08 -9.21
N ASP A 390 -18.03 -7.66 -9.99
CA ASP A 390 -19.37 -8.01 -9.53
C ASP A 390 -19.33 -9.12 -8.48
N PHE A 391 -18.43 -10.10 -8.63
CA PHE A 391 -18.14 -11.08 -7.58
C PHE A 391 -17.62 -10.40 -6.30
N LEU A 392 -16.61 -9.52 -6.40
CA LEU A 392 -16.09 -8.80 -5.24
C LEU A 392 -17.15 -7.89 -4.58
N ALA A 393 -18.02 -7.28 -5.38
CA ALA A 393 -19.13 -6.47 -4.89
C ALA A 393 -20.16 -7.33 -4.14
N ALA A 394 -20.43 -8.55 -4.60
CA ALA A 394 -21.31 -9.49 -3.91
C ALA A 394 -20.74 -9.90 -2.53
N LEU A 395 -19.45 -10.22 -2.46
CA LEU A 395 -18.75 -10.49 -1.19
C LEU A 395 -18.82 -9.28 -0.25
N ALA A 396 -18.59 -8.09 -0.78
CA ALA A 396 -18.63 -6.84 -0.02
C ALA A 396 -20.03 -6.51 0.51
N HIS A 397 -21.06 -6.76 -0.29
CA HIS A 397 -22.46 -6.56 0.11
C HIS A 397 -22.80 -7.48 1.29
N ARG A 398 -22.46 -8.77 1.17
CA ARG A 398 -22.73 -9.76 2.20
C ARG A 398 -21.99 -9.46 3.50
N ARG A 399 -20.71 -9.08 3.44
CA ARG A 399 -19.93 -8.63 4.60
C ARG A 399 -20.56 -7.42 5.29
N ARG A 400 -21.06 -6.44 4.52
CA ARG A 400 -21.77 -5.28 5.06
C ARG A 400 -23.06 -5.68 5.76
N ASP A 401 -23.85 -6.58 5.19
CA ASP A 401 -25.08 -7.04 5.83
C ASP A 401 -24.79 -7.80 7.12
N LEU A 402 -23.81 -8.71 7.12
CA LEU A 402 -23.36 -9.37 8.36
C LEU A 402 -22.94 -8.34 9.41
N ALA A 403 -22.20 -7.30 9.03
CA ALA A 403 -21.80 -6.22 9.94
C ALA A 403 -23.01 -5.47 10.51
N ARG A 404 -24.03 -5.18 9.67
CA ARG A 404 -25.25 -4.49 10.10
C ARG A 404 -26.07 -5.33 11.09
N HIS A 405 -26.25 -6.62 10.83
CA HIS A 405 -26.96 -7.53 11.73
C HIS A 405 -26.18 -7.73 13.03
N ALA A 406 -24.85 -7.90 12.95
CA ALA A 406 -23.99 -8.07 14.12
C ALA A 406 -24.00 -6.84 15.06
N LEU A 407 -24.13 -5.63 14.50
CA LEU A 407 -24.34 -4.42 15.29
C LEU A 407 -25.74 -4.37 15.88
N ALA A 408 -26.78 -4.65 15.09
CA ALA A 408 -28.16 -4.60 15.55
C ALA A 408 -28.43 -5.55 16.72
N ALA A 409 -27.94 -6.80 16.63
CA ALA A 409 -28.04 -7.80 17.69
C ALA A 409 -27.40 -7.34 19.01
N ARG A 410 -26.30 -6.57 18.94
CA ARG A 410 -25.65 -5.99 20.13
C ARG A 410 -26.37 -4.74 20.65
N LEU A 411 -27.04 -4.01 19.77
CA LEU A 411 -27.65 -2.74 20.11
C LEU A 411 -29.09 -2.88 20.59
N GLY A 412 -29.82 -3.90 20.16
CA GLY A 412 -31.28 -3.99 20.32
C GLY A 412 -32.00 -2.89 19.53
N GLU A 413 -33.27 -2.67 19.84
CA GLU A 413 -34.02 -1.51 19.34
C GLU A 413 -33.55 -0.24 20.06
N ARG A 414 -32.90 0.67 19.32
CA ARG A 414 -32.34 1.90 19.90
C ARG A 414 -31.92 2.90 18.83
N GLU A 415 -31.95 4.18 19.21
CA GLU A 415 -31.26 5.25 18.51
C GLU A 415 -30.11 5.80 19.36
N LEU A 416 -28.95 6.06 18.73
CA LEU A 416 -27.79 6.66 19.40
C LEU A 416 -26.89 7.42 18.42
N PRO A 417 -26.18 8.47 18.88
CA PRO A 417 -25.20 9.16 18.05
C PRO A 417 -24.08 8.23 17.57
N LEU A 418 -23.64 8.39 16.31
CA LEU A 418 -22.60 7.59 15.68
C LEU A 418 -21.30 7.58 16.51
N TRP A 419 -20.89 8.72 17.06
CA TRP A 419 -19.66 8.80 17.85
C TRP A 419 -19.70 7.96 19.13
N ARG A 420 -20.86 7.81 19.77
CA ARG A 420 -21.01 6.95 20.95
C ARG A 420 -20.88 5.48 20.55
N LEU A 421 -21.46 5.11 19.41
CA LEU A 421 -21.29 3.76 18.87
C LEU A 421 -19.82 3.51 18.51
N ALA A 422 -19.18 4.43 17.79
CA ALA A 422 -17.78 4.29 17.38
C ALA A 422 -16.84 4.10 18.59
N ALA A 423 -17.02 4.88 19.65
CA ALA A 423 -16.24 4.73 20.88
C ALA A 423 -16.52 3.40 21.61
N ARG A 424 -17.78 2.94 21.63
CA ARG A 424 -18.16 1.68 22.28
C ARG A 424 -17.74 0.44 21.50
N ALA A 425 -17.74 0.54 20.18
CA ALA A 425 -17.47 -0.55 19.24
C ALA A 425 -15.99 -0.65 18.84
N ASP A 426 -15.12 0.15 19.46
CA ASP A 426 -13.69 0.06 19.24
C ASP A 426 -13.19 -1.36 19.59
N GLY A 427 -12.39 -1.93 18.69
CA GLY A 427 -11.91 -3.30 18.81
C GLY A 427 -12.97 -4.42 18.64
N TRP A 428 -14.24 -4.11 18.35
CA TRP A 428 -15.22 -5.17 18.10
C TRP A 428 -14.87 -5.96 16.83
N PRO A 429 -14.93 -7.31 16.88
CA PRO A 429 -14.55 -8.13 15.75
C PRO A 429 -15.55 -7.98 14.60
N GLN A 430 -15.02 -8.07 13.39
CA GLN A 430 -15.82 -8.21 12.18
C GLN A 430 -16.42 -9.62 12.14
N PRO A 431 -17.68 -9.79 11.71
CA PRO A 431 -18.24 -11.12 11.50
C PRO A 431 -17.51 -11.82 10.35
N GLU A 432 -17.21 -13.10 10.53
CA GLU A 432 -16.72 -13.97 9.47
C GLU A 432 -17.87 -14.49 8.63
N ASP A 433 -17.63 -14.66 7.33
CA ASP A 433 -18.60 -15.23 6.39
C ASP A 433 -18.27 -16.69 6.12
N THR A 434 -18.74 -17.57 7.02
CA THR A 434 -18.42 -19.00 6.99
C THR A 434 -19.04 -19.71 5.78
N GLU A 435 -20.19 -19.24 5.29
CA GLU A 435 -20.85 -19.80 4.10
C GLU A 435 -20.03 -19.52 2.84
N VAL A 436 -19.58 -18.29 2.62
CA VAL A 436 -18.70 -17.96 1.49
C VAL A 436 -17.38 -18.72 1.61
N ALA A 437 -16.79 -18.77 2.80
CA ALA A 437 -15.54 -19.52 3.02
C ALA A 437 -15.72 -21.03 2.76
N ALA A 438 -16.88 -21.61 3.04
CA ALA A 438 -17.20 -22.99 2.71
C ALA A 438 -17.41 -23.18 1.20
N ALA A 439 -18.16 -22.29 0.54
CA ALA A 439 -18.42 -22.36 -0.90
C ALA A 439 -17.13 -22.20 -1.73
N VAL A 440 -16.22 -21.32 -1.32
CA VAL A 440 -14.90 -21.18 -1.94
C VAL A 440 -14.06 -22.44 -1.76
N ARG A 441 -14.05 -23.03 -0.57
CA ARG A 441 -13.34 -24.30 -0.32
C ARG A 441 -13.91 -25.43 -1.17
N ALA A 442 -15.23 -25.53 -1.27
CA ALA A 442 -15.90 -26.54 -2.09
C ALA A 442 -15.67 -26.36 -3.59
N ALA A 443 -15.47 -25.12 -4.06
CA ALA A 443 -15.15 -24.83 -5.45
C ALA A 443 -13.74 -25.32 -5.86
N VAL A 444 -12.83 -25.52 -4.91
CA VAL A 444 -11.48 -26.04 -5.15
C VAL A 444 -11.47 -27.54 -4.86
N ALA A 445 -11.82 -28.33 -5.87
CA ALA A 445 -11.91 -29.79 -5.76
C ALA A 445 -10.52 -30.47 -5.64
N ASP A 446 -9.54 -29.96 -6.39
CA ASP A 446 -8.14 -30.39 -6.34
C ASP A 446 -7.27 -29.28 -5.74
N PRO A 447 -6.77 -29.44 -4.51
CA PRO A 447 -5.90 -28.44 -3.88
C PRO A 447 -4.52 -28.36 -4.52
N ASP A 448 -4.10 -29.34 -5.34
CA ASP A 448 -2.81 -29.38 -6.02
C ASP A 448 -2.88 -28.83 -7.46
N ALA A 449 -4.08 -28.48 -7.95
CA ALA A 449 -4.24 -27.79 -9.22
C ALA A 449 -3.49 -26.44 -9.20
N ALA A 450 -2.88 -26.05 -10.31
CA ALA A 450 -2.20 -24.75 -10.41
C ALA A 450 -3.19 -23.58 -10.45
N GLU A 451 -4.39 -23.80 -11.01
CA GLU A 451 -5.40 -22.76 -11.20
C GLU A 451 -6.83 -23.32 -11.05
N VAL A 452 -7.73 -22.50 -10.51
CA VAL A 452 -9.17 -22.79 -10.40
C VAL A 452 -10.00 -21.56 -10.79
N ASP A 453 -11.00 -21.75 -11.65
CA ASP A 453 -12.04 -20.74 -11.93
C ASP A 453 -13.23 -20.88 -10.98
N LEU A 454 -13.37 -19.93 -10.06
CA LEU A 454 -14.46 -19.91 -9.10
C LEU A 454 -15.83 -19.60 -9.74
N ALA A 455 -15.86 -19.03 -10.95
CA ALA A 455 -17.10 -18.76 -11.66
C ALA A 455 -17.81 -20.06 -12.11
N ALA A 456 -17.09 -21.19 -12.17
CA ALA A 456 -17.66 -22.50 -12.46
C ALA A 456 -18.47 -23.07 -11.29
N SER A 457 -18.31 -22.53 -10.07
CA SER A 457 -19.10 -22.93 -8.91
C SER A 457 -20.52 -22.39 -8.99
N ALA A 458 -21.51 -23.28 -9.01
CA ALA A 458 -22.92 -22.92 -9.04
C ALA A 458 -23.33 -22.06 -7.84
N ASP A 459 -22.82 -22.37 -6.64
CA ASP A 459 -23.14 -21.66 -5.39
C ASP A 459 -22.59 -20.23 -5.39
N LEU A 460 -21.33 -20.05 -5.82
CA LEU A 460 -20.72 -18.72 -5.91
C LEU A 460 -21.34 -17.90 -7.04
N ALA A 461 -21.62 -18.50 -8.18
CA ALA A 461 -22.35 -17.83 -9.26
C ALA A 461 -23.77 -17.42 -8.82
N ASP A 462 -24.44 -18.24 -8.03
CA ASP A 462 -25.76 -17.94 -7.48
C ASP A 462 -25.74 -16.82 -6.43
N LEU A 463 -24.68 -16.77 -5.61
CA LEU A 463 -24.45 -15.64 -4.70
C LEU A 463 -24.39 -14.32 -5.47
N VAL A 464 -23.64 -14.25 -6.57
CA VAL A 464 -23.56 -13.04 -7.40
C VAL A 464 -24.92 -12.70 -8.00
N ARG A 465 -25.62 -13.68 -8.60
CA ARG A 465 -26.93 -13.45 -9.23
C ARG A 465 -28.00 -12.96 -8.26
N ARG A 466 -28.03 -13.45 -7.02
CA ARG A 466 -29.03 -13.08 -6.01
C ARG A 466 -28.70 -11.78 -5.29
N THR A 467 -27.48 -11.26 -5.40
CA THR A 467 -27.10 -10.03 -4.72
C THR A 467 -27.66 -8.81 -5.49
N PRO A 468 -28.43 -7.92 -4.85
CA PRO A 468 -29.03 -6.75 -5.50
C PRO A 468 -28.02 -5.62 -5.70
N LEU A 469 -26.99 -5.86 -6.52
CA LEU A 469 -25.86 -4.94 -6.72
C LEU A 469 -26.28 -3.59 -7.31
N GLU A 470 -27.40 -3.53 -8.03
CA GLU A 470 -28.00 -2.31 -8.55
C GLU A 470 -28.61 -1.41 -7.46
N GLN A 471 -28.90 -1.93 -6.26
CA GLN A 471 -29.47 -1.13 -5.18
C GLN A 471 -28.39 -0.53 -4.27
N SER A 472 -27.25 -1.20 -4.14
CA SER A 472 -26.20 -0.76 -3.22
C SER A 472 -25.21 0.22 -3.83
N GLY A 473 -25.04 0.18 -5.16
CA GLY A 473 -23.93 0.82 -5.86
C GLY A 473 -22.57 0.34 -5.36
N ALA A 474 -21.50 0.76 -6.03
CA ALA A 474 -20.13 0.53 -5.54
C ALA A 474 -19.15 1.48 -6.23
N VAL A 475 -18.07 1.83 -5.52
CA VAL A 475 -16.89 2.45 -6.11
C VAL A 475 -15.64 1.72 -5.64
N CYS A 476 -14.66 1.61 -6.52
CA CYS A 476 -13.34 1.09 -6.17
C CYS A 476 -12.27 1.64 -7.10
N SER A 477 -11.03 1.58 -6.65
CA SER A 477 -9.86 1.69 -7.52
C SER A 477 -9.16 0.36 -7.55
N VAL A 478 -8.82 -0.12 -8.74
CA VAL A 478 -8.13 -1.40 -8.89
C VAL A 478 -6.85 -1.19 -9.67
N ASP A 479 -5.78 -1.75 -9.13
CA ASP A 479 -4.51 -1.87 -9.83
C ASP A 479 -4.58 -3.09 -10.74
N LEU A 480 -4.83 -2.86 -12.03
CA LEU A 480 -4.84 -3.92 -13.04
C LEU A 480 -3.41 -4.19 -13.49
N LEU A 481 -2.95 -5.43 -13.31
CA LEU A 481 -1.72 -5.90 -13.92
C LEU A 481 -2.06 -6.65 -15.19
N ILE A 482 -1.44 -6.25 -16.30
CA ILE A 482 -1.57 -6.91 -17.60
C ILE A 482 -0.35 -7.79 -17.77
N ALA A 483 -0.55 -9.10 -17.93
CA ALA A 483 0.50 -10.05 -18.25
C ALA A 483 0.49 -10.31 -19.76
N ALA A 484 1.43 -9.71 -20.48
CA ALA A 484 1.59 -9.85 -21.91
C ALA A 484 3.05 -9.63 -22.30
N ALA A 485 3.54 -10.32 -23.33
CA ALA A 485 4.92 -10.16 -23.79
C ALA A 485 5.24 -8.71 -24.23
N ASP A 486 4.30 -8.09 -24.95
CA ASP A 486 4.40 -6.74 -25.47
C ASP A 486 3.01 -6.14 -25.75
N THR A 487 2.96 -4.90 -26.23
CA THR A 487 1.71 -4.22 -26.60
C THR A 487 1.00 -4.87 -27.79
N ALA A 488 1.72 -5.55 -28.69
CA ALA A 488 1.12 -6.24 -29.84
C ALA A 488 0.40 -7.53 -29.40
N ALA A 489 0.97 -8.29 -28.47
CA ALA A 489 0.34 -9.44 -27.83
C ALA A 489 -0.91 -9.01 -27.05
N TRP A 490 -0.82 -7.92 -26.29
CA TRP A 490 -1.97 -7.35 -25.60
C TRP A 490 -3.07 -6.94 -26.59
N GLN A 491 -2.75 -6.18 -27.64
CA GLN A 491 -3.70 -5.77 -28.66
C GLN A 491 -4.37 -6.96 -29.37
N ALA A 492 -3.65 -8.07 -29.54
CA ALA A 492 -4.16 -9.31 -30.12
C ALA A 492 -5.01 -10.16 -29.16
N GLY A 493 -5.27 -9.70 -27.92
CA GLY A 493 -6.03 -10.45 -26.92
C GLY A 493 -5.24 -11.56 -26.21
N ARG A 494 -3.92 -11.67 -26.48
CA ARG A 494 -3.01 -12.66 -25.87
C ARG A 494 -2.39 -12.09 -24.59
N TYR A 495 -3.21 -11.98 -23.56
CA TYR A 495 -2.80 -11.50 -22.24
C TYR A 495 -3.66 -12.09 -21.13
N GLU A 496 -3.14 -12.06 -19.91
CA GLU A 496 -3.93 -12.23 -18.69
C GLU A 496 -4.12 -10.88 -17.98
N VAL A 497 -5.25 -10.74 -17.28
CA VAL A 497 -5.49 -9.59 -16.41
C VAL A 497 -5.63 -10.05 -14.98
N LEU A 498 -4.83 -9.47 -14.11
CA LEU A 498 -4.85 -9.69 -12.68
C LEU A 498 -5.38 -8.45 -11.97
N LEU A 499 -6.36 -8.66 -11.09
CA LEU A 499 -6.76 -7.69 -10.08
C LEU A 499 -5.68 -7.70 -9.00
N GLY A 500 -4.80 -6.70 -9.00
CA GLY A 500 -3.75 -6.51 -8.00
C GLY A 500 -4.34 -6.03 -6.68
N ASP A 501 -3.95 -4.82 -6.25
CA ASP A 501 -4.59 -4.19 -5.09
C ASP A 501 -5.97 -3.65 -5.49
N VAL A 502 -7.00 -4.11 -4.77
CA VAL A 502 -8.37 -3.60 -4.87
C VAL A 502 -8.62 -2.67 -3.68
N HIS A 503 -8.75 -1.39 -3.98
CA HIS A 503 -9.04 -0.34 -3.01
C HIS A 503 -10.54 -0.04 -3.02
N ASP A 504 -11.16 -0.06 -1.86
CA ASP A 504 -12.59 0.25 -1.69
C ASP A 504 -12.93 1.73 -1.89
N THR A 505 -11.97 2.58 -2.23
CA THR A 505 -12.15 4.02 -2.42
C THR A 505 -11.58 4.49 -3.75
N VAL A 506 -11.73 5.78 -4.05
CA VAL A 506 -11.33 6.38 -5.32
C VAL A 506 -9.97 7.05 -5.19
N LEU A 507 -8.97 6.49 -5.87
CA LEU A 507 -7.56 6.88 -5.75
C LEU A 507 -7.08 7.76 -6.91
N LEU A 508 -7.97 8.21 -7.80
CA LEU A 508 -7.74 9.38 -8.67
C LEU A 508 -7.87 10.66 -7.84
N THR A 509 -7.03 10.79 -6.81
CA THR A 509 -7.03 11.92 -5.87
C THR A 509 -6.30 13.12 -6.46
N ASP A 510 -6.36 14.27 -5.79
CA ASP A 510 -5.57 15.44 -6.19
C ASP A 510 -4.06 15.18 -6.16
N TRP A 511 -3.62 14.31 -5.25
CA TRP A 511 -2.24 13.84 -5.22
C TRP A 511 -1.88 13.05 -6.49
N ALA A 512 -2.76 12.15 -6.92
CA ALA A 512 -2.56 11.37 -8.14
C ALA A 512 -2.63 12.23 -9.40
N LEU A 513 -3.44 13.29 -9.40
CA LEU A 513 -3.66 14.19 -10.54
C LEU A 513 -2.75 15.42 -10.54
N GLN A 514 -1.83 15.54 -9.59
CA GLN A 514 -1.01 16.74 -9.39
C GLN A 514 -0.11 17.13 -10.58
N PHE A 515 0.09 16.19 -11.50
CA PHE A 515 0.83 16.39 -12.74
C PHE A 515 -0.07 16.26 -13.98
N HIS A 516 -1.35 15.92 -13.85
CA HIS A 516 -2.23 15.69 -14.98
C HIS A 516 -2.54 17.02 -15.68
N PRO A 517 -2.35 17.15 -17.01
CA PRO A 517 -2.60 18.40 -17.72
C PRO A 517 -4.05 18.88 -17.58
N ASP A 518 -5.02 17.94 -17.63
CA ASP A 518 -6.46 18.23 -17.50
C ASP A 518 -7.05 17.74 -16.16
N ALA A 519 -6.35 17.97 -15.05
CA ALA A 519 -6.73 17.44 -13.74
C ALA A 519 -8.18 17.77 -13.33
N GLU A 520 -8.67 18.97 -13.65
CA GLU A 520 -10.05 19.39 -13.35
C GLU A 520 -11.11 18.57 -14.09
N ARG A 521 -10.87 18.26 -15.36
CA ARG A 521 -11.78 17.40 -16.15
C ARG A 521 -11.89 16.02 -15.51
N VAL A 522 -10.74 15.44 -15.13
CA VAL A 522 -10.69 14.10 -14.53
C VAL A 522 -11.34 14.08 -13.15
N ARG A 523 -11.10 15.09 -12.31
CA ARG A 523 -11.80 15.29 -11.04
C ARG A 523 -13.31 15.33 -11.22
N THR A 524 -13.78 16.17 -12.14
CA THR A 524 -15.22 16.35 -12.40
C THR A 524 -15.87 15.04 -12.83
N ALA A 525 -15.24 14.31 -13.76
CA ALA A 525 -15.73 13.01 -14.23
C ALA A 525 -15.74 11.95 -13.11
N ARG A 526 -14.67 11.92 -12.30
CA ARG A 526 -14.57 11.06 -11.11
C ARG A 526 -15.70 11.36 -10.12
N ASP A 527 -15.92 12.63 -9.80
CA ASP A 527 -16.91 13.04 -8.80
C ASP A 527 -18.34 12.79 -9.26
N ALA A 528 -18.62 12.99 -10.55
CA ALA A 528 -19.88 12.60 -11.16
C ALA A 528 -20.11 11.08 -11.09
N ALA A 529 -19.07 10.26 -11.34
CA ALA A 529 -19.16 8.82 -11.22
C ALA A 529 -19.40 8.35 -9.77
N VAL A 530 -18.75 9.00 -8.79
CA VAL A 530 -18.96 8.74 -7.35
C VAL A 530 -20.38 9.11 -6.93
N ALA A 531 -20.86 10.29 -7.32
CA ALA A 531 -22.23 10.72 -7.03
C ALA A 531 -23.26 9.77 -7.65
N GLY A 532 -23.07 9.36 -8.91
CA GLY A 532 -23.92 8.38 -9.57
C GLY A 532 -23.89 6.98 -8.94
N ALA A 533 -22.75 6.58 -8.36
CA ALA A 533 -22.63 5.30 -7.65
C ALA A 533 -23.48 5.25 -6.38
N PHE A 534 -23.56 6.34 -5.63
CA PHE A 534 -24.29 6.37 -4.36
C PHE A 534 -25.77 6.77 -4.50
N GLY A 535 -26.16 7.28 -5.66
CA GLY A 535 -27.55 7.55 -6.01
C GLY A 535 -28.20 8.52 -5.01
N ALA A 536 -29.30 8.09 -4.39
CA ALA A 536 -30.09 8.92 -3.47
C ALA A 536 -29.57 8.96 -2.02
N VAL A 537 -28.57 8.15 -1.66
CA VAL A 537 -28.01 8.10 -0.29
C VAL A 537 -26.70 8.88 -0.26
N PRO A 538 -26.65 10.09 0.32
CA PRO A 538 -25.42 10.87 0.39
C PRO A 538 -24.36 10.14 1.22
N ALA A 539 -23.12 10.16 0.75
CA ALA A 539 -21.97 9.64 1.49
C ALA A 539 -21.22 10.80 2.16
N VAL A 540 -20.94 10.65 3.46
CA VAL A 540 -20.31 11.65 4.32
C VAL A 540 -18.81 11.39 4.41
N SER A 541 -18.00 12.41 4.10
CA SER A 541 -16.54 12.37 4.26
C SER A 541 -16.17 12.72 5.69
N VAL A 542 -15.35 11.91 6.36
CA VAL A 542 -14.85 12.22 7.71
C VAL A 542 -13.37 12.59 7.62
N LEU A 543 -13.06 13.88 7.78
CA LEU A 543 -11.69 14.40 7.63
C LEU A 543 -10.93 14.32 8.96
N ALA A 544 -10.06 13.32 9.05
CA ALA A 544 -9.09 13.22 10.14
C ALA A 544 -7.96 14.27 9.97
N LYS A 545 -7.25 14.57 11.07
CA LYS A 545 -6.01 15.35 11.01
C LYS A 545 -5.02 14.68 10.05
N ARG A 546 -4.33 15.47 9.22
CA ARG A 546 -3.29 14.96 8.33
C ARG A 546 -2.16 14.30 9.14
N GLN A 547 -1.92 13.02 8.88
CA GLN A 547 -0.82 12.26 9.50
C GLN A 547 0.28 11.88 8.50
N THR A 548 0.00 11.98 7.20
CA THR A 548 0.90 11.62 6.10
C THR A 548 1.06 12.83 5.19
N GLY A 549 2.11 12.89 4.37
CA GLY A 549 2.26 13.99 3.43
C GLY A 549 1.34 13.88 2.21
N ILE A 550 0.49 12.85 2.15
CA ILE A 550 -0.57 12.73 1.15
C ILE A 550 -1.87 13.30 1.78
N PRO A 551 -2.53 14.27 1.13
CA PRO A 551 -3.82 14.77 1.62
C PRO A 551 -4.85 13.63 1.80
N PRO A 552 -5.66 13.62 2.87
CA PRO A 552 -6.79 12.70 2.97
C PRO A 552 -7.79 13.02 1.86
N LEU A 553 -8.57 12.01 1.49
CA LEU A 553 -9.54 12.13 0.42
C LEU A 553 -10.80 12.85 0.92
N GLU A 554 -11.20 13.89 0.19
CA GLU A 554 -12.50 14.56 0.33
C GLU A 554 -13.31 14.25 -0.92
N LEU A 555 -14.30 13.36 -0.79
CA LEU A 555 -15.20 12.95 -1.87
C LEU A 555 -16.50 13.77 -1.85
N PRO A 556 -17.25 13.83 -2.97
CA PRO A 556 -18.51 14.56 -3.05
C PRO A 556 -19.49 14.17 -1.94
N GLY A 557 -20.13 15.18 -1.34
CA GLY A 557 -21.11 15.01 -0.27
C GLY A 557 -20.80 15.84 0.98
N PRO A 558 -21.55 15.62 2.07
CA PRO A 558 -21.32 16.30 3.34
C PRO A 558 -19.96 15.95 3.95
N VAL A 559 -19.38 16.87 4.73
CA VAL A 559 -18.07 16.71 5.36
C VAL A 559 -18.19 16.86 6.87
N VAL A 560 -17.61 15.93 7.62
CA VAL A 560 -17.39 16.03 9.07
C VAL A 560 -15.90 16.31 9.31
N GLU A 561 -15.60 17.46 9.91
CA GLU A 561 -14.23 17.86 10.27
C GLU A 561 -13.79 17.26 11.61
N LEU A 562 -13.25 16.05 11.60
CA LEU A 562 -12.77 15.32 12.78
C LEU A 562 -11.26 15.51 12.99
N GLY A 563 -10.86 16.75 13.27
CA GLY A 563 -9.45 17.10 13.50
C GLY A 563 -8.73 17.62 12.26
N GLY A 564 -9.17 17.26 11.04
CA GLY A 564 -8.77 17.90 9.79
C GLY A 564 -9.84 18.85 9.30
N THR A 565 -9.46 19.94 8.63
CA THR A 565 -10.40 20.85 7.97
C THR A 565 -10.33 20.73 6.45
N SER A 566 -11.45 21.05 5.78
CA SER A 566 -11.53 21.12 4.32
C SER A 566 -10.86 22.40 3.80
N GLY A 567 -10.06 22.27 2.75
CA GLY A 567 -9.51 23.40 2.00
C GLY A 567 -10.47 24.02 1.01
N GLN A 568 -11.56 23.32 0.66
CA GLN A 568 -12.53 23.76 -0.36
C GLN A 568 -13.68 24.57 0.24
N GLY A 569 -13.71 24.77 1.56
CA GLY A 569 -14.81 25.47 2.24
C GLY A 569 -16.15 24.77 1.98
N SER A 570 -16.19 23.44 2.19
CA SER A 570 -17.34 22.60 1.86
C SER A 570 -18.65 23.27 2.27
N PRO A 571 -19.60 23.47 1.35
CA PRO A 571 -20.86 24.13 1.67
C PRO A 571 -21.74 23.28 2.63
N TRP A 572 -21.35 22.02 2.89
CA TRP A 572 -22.14 21.03 3.61
C TRP A 572 -21.33 20.47 4.80
N LEU A 573 -20.98 21.33 5.74
CA LEU A 573 -20.36 20.94 7.01
C LEU A 573 -21.40 20.24 7.91
N ALA A 574 -21.20 18.94 8.17
CA ALA A 574 -22.02 18.16 9.09
C ALA A 574 -21.34 18.07 10.47
N ASP A 575 -22.14 18.11 11.55
CA ASP A 575 -21.65 17.78 12.89
C ASP A 575 -21.73 16.27 13.12
N LEU A 576 -20.72 15.69 13.75
CA LEU A 576 -20.70 14.26 14.06
C LEU A 576 -21.88 13.81 14.95
N ARG A 577 -22.49 14.74 15.71
CA ARG A 577 -23.70 14.49 16.51
C ARG A 577 -24.96 14.35 15.70
N ASP A 578 -24.97 14.94 14.51
CA ASP A 578 -26.11 14.88 13.59
C ASP A 578 -26.19 13.56 12.84
N LEU A 579 -25.16 12.72 12.98
CA LEU A 579 -25.14 11.36 12.47
C LEU A 579 -25.66 10.41 13.55
N VAL A 580 -26.87 9.90 13.36
CA VAL A 580 -27.59 9.05 14.31
C VAL A 580 -27.71 7.64 13.75
N VAL A 581 -27.30 6.66 14.55
CA VAL A 581 -27.50 5.24 14.26
C VAL A 581 -28.88 4.84 14.75
N VAL A 582 -29.68 4.27 13.85
CA VAL A 582 -31.00 3.72 14.14
C VAL A 582 -30.92 2.21 14.00
N SER A 583 -31.27 1.48 15.07
CA SER A 583 -31.31 0.03 15.12
C SER A 583 -32.74 -0.43 15.40
N ASP A 584 -33.28 -1.31 14.56
CA ASP A 584 -34.58 -1.97 14.76
C ASP A 584 -34.43 -3.35 15.42
N GLY A 585 -33.27 -3.62 16.02
CA GLY A 585 -32.92 -4.93 16.60
C GLY A 585 -32.50 -5.98 15.57
N THR A 586 -32.80 -5.79 14.29
CA THR A 586 -32.40 -6.71 13.20
C THR A 586 -31.32 -6.11 12.30
N ARG A 587 -31.41 -4.82 11.99
CA ARG A 587 -30.46 -4.10 11.14
C ARG A 587 -30.21 -2.70 11.68
N VAL A 588 -29.03 -2.17 11.40
CA VAL A 588 -28.68 -0.77 11.66
C VAL A 588 -28.66 0.05 10.38
N ARG A 589 -29.09 1.31 10.49
CA ARG A 589 -29.00 2.37 9.47
C ARG A 589 -28.37 3.62 10.07
N LEU A 590 -27.73 4.42 9.23
CA LEU A 590 -27.18 5.72 9.63
C LEU A 590 -28.05 6.82 9.03
N ARG A 591 -28.50 7.75 9.86
CA ARG A 591 -29.32 8.89 9.44
C ARG A 591 -28.60 10.20 9.74
N SER A 592 -28.87 11.20 8.92
CA SER A 592 -28.49 12.58 9.19
C SER A 592 -29.71 13.37 9.62
N THR A 593 -29.66 14.02 10.77
CA THR A 593 -30.74 14.90 11.25
C THR A 593 -30.95 16.12 10.32
N PRO A 594 -29.91 16.88 9.88
CA PRO A 594 -30.05 17.98 8.93
C PRO A 594 -30.59 17.56 7.56
N LEU A 595 -30.20 16.39 7.06
CA LEU A 595 -30.62 15.93 5.72
C LEU A 595 -31.95 15.16 5.73
N GLY A 596 -32.48 14.83 6.91
CA GLY A 596 -33.76 14.13 7.09
C GLY A 596 -33.78 12.66 6.63
N GLY A 597 -32.69 12.14 6.06
CA GLY A 597 -32.64 10.85 5.39
C GLY A 597 -31.53 9.91 5.87
N GLU A 598 -31.49 8.73 5.26
CA GLU A 598 -30.36 7.80 5.38
C GLU A 598 -29.12 8.40 4.71
N VAL A 599 -27.97 8.20 5.33
CA VAL A 599 -26.66 8.60 4.80
C VAL A 599 -25.69 7.44 4.96
N ALA A 600 -24.64 7.43 4.15
CA ALA A 600 -23.52 6.51 4.29
C ALA A 600 -22.26 7.25 4.75
N LEU A 601 -21.25 6.50 5.21
CA LEU A 601 -19.88 7.02 5.33
C LEU A 601 -19.13 6.73 4.03
N HIS A 602 -18.32 7.65 3.53
CA HIS A 602 -17.40 7.30 2.44
C HIS A 602 -16.45 6.18 2.86
N ASN A 603 -16.07 5.34 1.90
CA ASN A 603 -15.04 4.33 2.11
C ASN A 603 -13.70 5.01 2.45
N GLY A 604 -12.97 4.44 3.39
CA GLY A 604 -11.73 5.01 3.90
C GLY A 604 -10.84 3.97 4.58
N GLU A 605 -9.75 4.43 5.17
CA GLU A 605 -8.69 3.57 5.71
C GLU A 605 -9.10 2.74 6.95
N LEU A 606 -10.20 3.11 7.62
CA LEU A 606 -10.68 2.39 8.79
C LEU A 606 -11.26 1.01 8.40
N ASP A 607 -10.83 -0.04 9.08
CA ASP A 607 -11.35 -1.40 8.91
C ASP A 607 -12.16 -1.88 10.14
N THR A 608 -13.07 -1.03 10.62
CA THR A 608 -13.91 -1.34 11.80
C THR A 608 -15.28 -1.89 11.40
N LEU A 609 -15.93 -2.57 12.35
CA LEU A 609 -17.30 -3.05 12.20
C LEU A 609 -18.27 -1.90 11.86
N VAL A 610 -18.11 -0.76 12.54
CA VAL A 610 -18.90 0.46 12.32
C VAL A 610 -18.71 0.99 10.89
N GLN A 611 -17.46 1.13 10.44
CA GLN A 611 -17.18 1.59 9.07
C GLN A 611 -17.77 0.62 8.04
N THR A 612 -17.67 -0.68 8.28
CA THR A 612 -18.15 -1.72 7.35
C THR A 612 -19.68 -1.73 7.26
N ALA A 613 -20.38 -1.46 8.36
CA ALA A 613 -21.84 -1.42 8.37
C ALA A 613 -22.43 -0.16 7.70
N PHE A 614 -21.78 0.99 7.85
CA PHE A 614 -22.34 2.28 7.39
C PHE A 614 -21.74 2.81 6.09
N ALA A 615 -20.70 2.17 5.54
CA ALA A 615 -20.16 2.54 4.25
C ALA A 615 -20.84 1.78 3.09
N PRO A 616 -20.71 2.25 1.84
CA PRO A 616 -21.03 1.47 0.64
C PRO A 616 -20.29 0.13 0.62
N PRO A 617 -20.69 -0.84 -0.22
CA PRO A 617 -19.97 -2.12 -0.34
C PRO A 617 -18.47 -1.89 -0.56
N ARG A 618 -17.66 -2.43 0.35
CA ARG A 618 -16.20 -2.28 0.37
C ARG A 618 -15.52 -3.41 -0.39
N LEU A 619 -15.32 -3.21 -1.69
CA LEU A 619 -14.64 -4.19 -2.54
C LEU A 619 -13.18 -4.34 -2.10
N ARG A 620 -12.73 -5.59 -1.95
CA ARG A 620 -11.35 -5.94 -1.59
C ARG A 620 -10.97 -7.24 -2.28
N ALA A 621 -9.69 -7.40 -2.56
CA ALA A 621 -9.17 -8.69 -3.02
C ALA A 621 -9.40 -9.74 -1.93
N PRO A 622 -9.93 -10.93 -2.27
CA PRO A 622 -10.10 -12.00 -1.31
C PRO A 622 -8.72 -12.47 -0.83
N ARG A 623 -8.66 -12.94 0.41
CA ARG A 623 -7.46 -13.57 0.99
C ARG A 623 -7.81 -14.98 1.40
N ILE A 624 -7.93 -15.84 0.40
CA ILE A 624 -8.30 -17.24 0.55
C ILE A 624 -7.01 -18.04 0.82
N ALA A 625 -7.03 -18.85 1.86
CA ALA A 625 -5.96 -19.79 2.18
C ALA A 625 -6.57 -21.18 2.36
N LEU A 626 -6.13 -22.14 1.56
CA LEU A 626 -6.67 -23.51 1.51
C LEU A 626 -5.75 -24.55 2.15
N GLY A 627 -4.61 -24.12 2.70
CA GLY A 627 -3.64 -24.99 3.36
C GLY A 627 -2.19 -24.63 3.00
N PRO A 628 -1.30 -25.62 2.86
CA PRO A 628 0.08 -25.42 2.42
C PRO A 628 0.20 -24.83 1.01
N HIS A 629 -0.79 -25.08 0.16
CA HIS A 629 -0.91 -24.57 -1.20
C HIS A 629 -2.31 -23.98 -1.43
N THR A 630 -2.40 -22.99 -2.30
CA THR A 630 -3.67 -22.44 -2.81
C THR A 630 -3.49 -22.13 -4.29
N PRO A 631 -4.26 -22.76 -5.19
CA PRO A 631 -4.21 -22.47 -6.62
C PRO A 631 -4.35 -20.99 -6.92
N ARG A 632 -3.89 -20.58 -8.11
CA ARG A 632 -4.32 -19.32 -8.71
C ARG A 632 -5.85 -19.34 -8.83
N LEU A 633 -6.50 -18.30 -8.31
CA LEU A 633 -7.96 -18.20 -8.33
C LEU A 633 -8.40 -17.17 -9.37
N ARG A 634 -9.32 -17.60 -10.24
CA ARG A 634 -9.96 -16.74 -11.23
C ARG A 634 -11.43 -16.52 -10.94
N TRP A 635 -11.97 -15.49 -11.58
CA TRP A 635 -13.39 -15.37 -11.87
C TRP A 635 -13.55 -15.13 -13.37
N GLY A 636 -13.83 -16.19 -14.11
CA GLY A 636 -13.80 -16.20 -15.57
C GLY A 636 -12.42 -15.77 -16.10
N ALA A 637 -12.38 -14.69 -16.87
CA ALA A 637 -11.16 -14.25 -17.55
C ALA A 637 -10.17 -13.47 -16.66
N ALA A 638 -10.54 -13.04 -15.45
CA ALA A 638 -9.66 -12.28 -14.57
C ALA A 638 -9.11 -13.13 -13.42
N VAL A 639 -7.82 -12.97 -13.12
CA VAL A 639 -7.21 -13.51 -11.90
C VAL A 639 -7.59 -12.60 -10.73
N ILE A 640 -8.16 -13.19 -9.67
CA ILE A 640 -8.55 -12.48 -8.45
C ILE A 640 -7.57 -12.74 -7.29
N GLN A 641 -6.81 -13.84 -7.36
CA GLN A 641 -5.76 -14.17 -6.40
C GLN A 641 -4.66 -14.98 -7.10
N ARG A 642 -3.40 -14.61 -6.88
CA ARG A 642 -2.23 -15.38 -7.33
C ARG A 642 -2.14 -16.73 -6.62
N GLU A 643 -1.52 -17.71 -7.28
CA GLU A 643 -1.11 -18.97 -6.64
C GLU A 643 -0.21 -18.66 -5.43
N SER A 644 -0.38 -19.42 -4.34
CA SER A 644 0.38 -19.17 -3.11
C SER A 644 0.63 -20.42 -2.26
N TRP A 645 1.73 -20.37 -1.51
CA TRP A 645 2.21 -21.40 -0.61
C TRP A 645 2.40 -20.86 0.79
N THR A 646 2.25 -21.73 1.78
CA THR A 646 2.55 -21.46 3.18
C THR A 646 3.75 -22.29 3.62
N VAL A 647 4.84 -21.62 4.02
CA VAL A 647 6.10 -22.27 4.40
C VAL A 647 6.47 -21.89 5.84
N PRO A 648 6.98 -22.81 6.66
CA PRO A 648 7.47 -22.48 8.00
C PRO A 648 8.51 -21.35 7.95
N LEU A 649 8.32 -20.32 8.77
CA LEU A 649 9.23 -19.18 8.82
C LEU A 649 10.64 -19.60 9.20
N SER A 650 10.76 -20.60 10.09
CA SER A 650 12.01 -21.20 10.53
C SER A 650 12.79 -21.84 9.37
N ALA A 651 12.12 -22.48 8.42
CA ALA A 651 12.76 -23.11 7.25
C ALA A 651 13.43 -22.07 6.36
N VAL A 652 12.77 -20.94 6.09
CA VAL A 652 13.36 -19.83 5.33
C VAL A 652 14.45 -19.11 6.13
N ALA A 653 14.27 -18.94 7.44
CA ALA A 653 15.27 -18.33 8.32
C ALA A 653 16.58 -19.13 8.39
N ALA A 654 16.50 -20.45 8.18
CA ALA A 654 17.62 -21.40 8.20
C ALA A 654 18.50 -21.37 6.93
N LEU A 655 18.15 -20.58 5.90
CA LEU A 655 19.03 -20.27 4.75
C LEU A 655 20.24 -19.39 5.16
N GLY A 656 20.94 -19.75 6.23
CA GLY A 656 21.91 -18.94 6.96
C GLY A 656 23.07 -18.40 6.12
N PRO A 657 23.90 -17.51 6.71
CA PRO A 657 25.08 -16.98 6.04
C PRO A 657 26.04 -18.15 5.75
N SER A 658 26.17 -18.49 4.48
CA SER A 658 27.00 -19.60 3.98
C SER A 658 27.71 -19.19 2.70
N ALA A 659 28.76 -19.92 2.36
CA ALA A 659 29.43 -19.81 1.07
C ALA A 659 28.40 -19.92 -0.07
N THR A 660 28.63 -19.25 -1.19
CA THR A 660 27.61 -19.07 -2.22
C THR A 660 27.07 -20.39 -2.78
N ALA A 661 27.92 -21.39 -3.03
CA ALA A 661 27.48 -22.72 -3.46
C ALA A 661 26.49 -23.37 -2.46
N ALA A 662 26.80 -23.30 -1.16
CA ALA A 662 25.91 -23.81 -0.11
C ALA A 662 24.61 -22.99 -0.01
N ALA A 663 24.67 -21.66 -0.18
CA ALA A 663 23.50 -20.80 -0.14
C ALA A 663 22.53 -21.06 -1.31
N VAL A 664 23.05 -21.18 -2.54
CA VAL A 664 22.27 -21.50 -3.74
C VAL A 664 21.65 -22.90 -3.60
N LEU A 665 22.44 -23.90 -3.17
CA LEU A 665 21.93 -25.26 -2.96
C LEU A 665 20.84 -25.32 -1.89
N ALA A 666 21.03 -24.65 -0.75
CA ALA A 666 20.04 -24.61 0.33
C ALA A 666 18.72 -23.97 -0.14
N ALA A 667 18.80 -22.86 -0.87
CA ALA A 667 17.61 -22.23 -1.45
C ALA A 667 16.92 -23.16 -2.45
N ARG A 668 17.67 -23.83 -3.33
CA ARG A 668 17.13 -24.77 -4.31
C ARG A 668 16.45 -25.99 -3.69
N ARG A 669 17.01 -26.54 -2.61
CA ARG A 669 16.35 -27.61 -1.84
C ARG A 669 15.02 -27.13 -1.28
N LEU A 670 15.02 -26.02 -0.54
CA LEU A 670 13.81 -25.47 0.06
C LEU A 670 12.71 -25.17 -0.98
N TRP A 671 13.08 -24.61 -2.13
CA TRP A 671 12.15 -24.35 -3.22
C TRP A 671 11.56 -25.63 -3.80
N ALA A 672 12.40 -26.65 -4.04
CA ALA A 672 11.93 -27.94 -4.55
C ALA A 672 11.05 -28.69 -3.54
N ASP A 673 11.39 -28.66 -2.25
CA ASP A 673 10.64 -29.34 -1.20
C ASP A 673 9.21 -28.81 -1.02
N HIS A 674 8.99 -27.54 -1.39
CA HIS A 674 7.69 -26.86 -1.29
C HIS A 674 7.04 -26.56 -2.66
N GLY A 675 7.63 -26.99 -3.78
CA GLY A 675 7.08 -26.74 -5.12
C GLY A 675 7.00 -25.25 -5.50
N LEU A 676 7.93 -24.42 -5.02
CA LEU A 676 7.86 -22.97 -5.17
C LEU A 676 8.37 -22.49 -6.55
N PRO A 677 7.77 -21.43 -7.12
CA PRO A 677 8.27 -20.80 -8.34
C PRO A 677 9.58 -20.07 -8.07
N GLU A 678 10.45 -20.01 -9.08
CA GLU A 678 11.79 -19.40 -8.96
C GLU A 678 11.73 -17.94 -8.51
N GLN A 679 10.86 -17.14 -9.14
CA GLN A 679 10.56 -15.77 -8.73
C GLN A 679 9.24 -15.72 -7.98
N ALA A 680 9.27 -15.11 -6.80
CA ALA A 680 8.11 -15.06 -5.92
C ALA A 680 8.09 -13.80 -5.06
N PHE A 681 6.93 -13.51 -4.49
CA PHE A 681 6.72 -12.50 -3.48
C PHE A 681 6.49 -13.18 -2.12
N VAL A 682 7.32 -12.84 -1.12
CA VAL A 682 7.25 -13.40 0.23
C VAL A 682 6.67 -12.40 1.22
N GLN A 683 5.51 -12.74 1.75
CA GLN A 683 4.79 -12.01 2.78
C GLN A 683 5.16 -12.54 4.17
N LEU A 684 5.89 -11.73 4.94
CA LEU A 684 6.28 -12.00 6.32
C LEU A 684 5.20 -11.56 7.31
N PRO A 685 5.03 -12.23 8.47
CA PRO A 685 4.18 -11.76 9.56
C PRO A 685 4.55 -10.33 10.01
N GLY A 686 3.54 -9.48 10.22
CA GLY A 686 3.72 -8.09 10.70
C GLY A 686 4.38 -7.12 9.70
N VAL A 687 4.91 -7.60 8.58
CA VAL A 687 5.43 -6.76 7.49
C VAL A 687 4.28 -6.46 6.53
N ARG A 688 4.03 -5.21 6.16
CA ARG A 688 2.84 -4.89 5.33
C ARG A 688 2.97 -5.29 3.85
N LYS A 689 4.15 -5.08 3.25
CA LYS A 689 4.37 -5.35 1.81
C LYS A 689 5.25 -6.59 1.63
N PRO A 690 4.92 -7.49 0.69
CA PRO A 690 5.74 -8.67 0.43
C PRO A 690 7.10 -8.29 -0.15
N LEU A 691 8.11 -9.12 0.02
CA LEU A 691 9.46 -8.95 -0.56
C LEU A 691 9.56 -9.78 -1.83
N PHE A 692 10.07 -9.21 -2.93
CA PHE A 692 10.45 -10.02 -4.08
C PHE A 692 11.69 -10.85 -3.73
N VAL A 693 11.69 -12.12 -4.14
CA VAL A 693 12.83 -13.01 -4.07
C VAL A 693 12.96 -13.73 -5.41
N ASP A 694 14.21 -13.92 -5.83
CA ASP A 694 14.57 -14.81 -6.92
C ASP A 694 15.48 -15.90 -6.33
N ALA A 695 15.08 -17.16 -6.43
CA ALA A 695 15.83 -18.29 -5.86
C ALA A 695 17.19 -18.51 -6.54
N ALA A 696 17.44 -17.89 -7.71
CA ALA A 696 18.73 -17.88 -8.38
C ALA A 696 19.64 -16.76 -7.88
N SER A 697 19.15 -15.87 -7.00
CA SER A 697 19.95 -14.79 -6.42
C SER A 697 20.33 -15.06 -4.96
N PRO A 698 21.61 -15.41 -4.68
CA PRO A 698 22.10 -15.57 -3.31
C PRO A 698 21.94 -14.30 -2.46
N ALA A 699 22.03 -13.12 -3.08
CA ALA A 699 21.89 -11.84 -2.39
C ALA A 699 20.46 -11.66 -1.85
N LEU A 700 19.45 -11.98 -2.66
CA LEU A 700 18.03 -11.88 -2.29
C LEU A 700 17.62 -12.97 -1.29
N THR A 701 18.05 -14.22 -1.48
CA THR A 701 17.72 -15.32 -0.56
C THR A 701 18.34 -15.09 0.83
N ARG A 702 19.58 -14.60 0.91
CA ARG A 702 20.20 -14.20 2.19
C ARG A 702 19.49 -13.01 2.85
N ALA A 703 19.09 -12.01 2.05
CA ALA A 703 18.33 -10.87 2.56
C ALA A 703 16.97 -11.30 3.13
N LEU A 704 16.27 -12.21 2.45
CA LEU A 704 15.03 -12.82 2.91
C LEU A 704 15.24 -13.60 4.22
N ALA A 705 16.26 -14.47 4.28
CA ALA A 705 16.57 -15.25 5.47
C ALA A 705 16.86 -14.35 6.69
N ARG A 706 17.58 -13.25 6.48
CA ARG A 706 17.84 -12.24 7.52
C ARG A 706 16.55 -11.54 7.97
N ALA A 707 15.68 -11.19 7.04
CA ALA A 707 14.37 -10.62 7.38
C ALA A 707 13.52 -11.61 8.19
N CYS A 708 13.50 -12.88 7.80
CA CYS A 708 12.81 -13.95 8.53
C CYS A 708 13.37 -14.09 9.96
N ARG A 709 14.70 -14.15 10.15
CA ARG A 709 15.31 -14.20 11.50
C ARG A 709 14.92 -13.03 12.39
N LYS A 710 14.82 -11.82 11.83
CA LYS A 710 14.39 -10.63 12.59
C LYS A 710 12.92 -10.73 13.03
N VAL A 711 12.06 -11.23 12.14
CA VAL A 711 10.63 -11.44 12.45
C VAL A 711 10.48 -12.59 13.46
N ALA A 712 11.19 -13.71 13.27
CA ALA A 712 11.18 -14.88 14.16
C ALA A 712 11.41 -14.51 15.63
N ALA A 713 12.30 -13.54 15.90
CA ALA A 713 12.62 -13.08 17.24
C ALA A 713 11.43 -12.46 18.00
N HIS A 714 10.33 -12.14 17.30
CA HIS A 714 9.14 -11.47 17.85
C HIS A 714 7.83 -12.18 17.48
N THR A 715 7.90 -13.42 17.00
CA THR A 715 6.72 -14.21 16.59
C THR A 715 6.73 -15.58 17.24
N ALA A 716 5.59 -16.28 17.18
CA ALA A 716 5.48 -17.65 17.68
C ALA A 716 6.40 -18.62 16.89
N PRO A 717 6.88 -19.72 17.51
CA PRO A 717 7.78 -20.69 16.87
C PRO A 717 7.21 -21.37 15.62
N ASP A 718 5.90 -21.49 15.52
CA ASP A 718 5.14 -22.08 14.43
C ASP A 718 4.70 -21.05 13.36
N ALA A 719 5.21 -19.82 13.45
CA ALA A 719 4.93 -18.78 12.47
C ALA A 719 5.30 -19.24 11.05
N VAL A 720 4.47 -18.83 10.09
CA VAL A 720 4.63 -19.15 8.67
C VAL A 720 4.88 -17.89 7.85
N VAL A 721 5.50 -18.06 6.68
CA VAL A 721 5.54 -17.05 5.63
C VAL A 721 4.61 -17.50 4.50
N ARG A 722 3.95 -16.52 3.86
CA ARG A 722 3.15 -16.77 2.66
C ARG A 722 3.94 -16.35 1.44
N ILE A 723 4.10 -17.26 0.49
CA ILE A 723 4.82 -17.05 -0.75
C ILE A 723 3.77 -17.02 -1.87
N SER A 724 3.80 -16.05 -2.77
CA SER A 724 2.95 -16.03 -3.96
C SER A 724 3.80 -15.93 -5.21
N GLU A 725 3.33 -16.51 -6.31
CA GLU A 725 3.99 -16.41 -7.62
C GLU A 725 4.23 -14.94 -8.04
N MET A 726 5.23 -14.72 -8.89
CA MET A 726 5.38 -13.47 -9.61
C MET A 726 4.46 -13.49 -10.85
N LEU A 727 3.36 -12.74 -10.78
CA LEU A 727 2.44 -12.55 -11.90
C LEU A 727 2.11 -11.06 -12.06
N PRO A 728 2.36 -10.41 -13.21
CA PRO A 728 3.01 -10.93 -14.43
C PRO A 728 4.42 -11.46 -14.20
N GLY A 729 4.80 -12.51 -14.91
CA GLY A 729 6.18 -13.03 -14.91
C GLY A 729 7.16 -12.14 -15.70
N PRO A 730 8.47 -12.43 -15.63
CA PRO A 730 9.51 -11.63 -16.32
C PRO A 730 9.30 -11.48 -17.84
N ASP A 731 8.78 -12.53 -18.48
CA ASP A 731 8.55 -12.56 -19.93
C ASP A 731 7.17 -11.99 -20.33
N GLU A 732 6.42 -11.48 -19.35
CA GLU A 732 5.07 -10.93 -19.50
C GLU A 732 5.01 -9.43 -19.13
N LEU A 733 6.16 -8.76 -19.16
CA LEU A 733 6.32 -7.34 -18.88
C LEU A 733 6.13 -6.50 -20.15
N TRP A 734 4.87 -6.22 -20.49
CA TRP A 734 4.49 -5.51 -21.72
C TRP A 734 5.08 -4.10 -21.87
N LEU A 735 5.41 -3.43 -20.77
CA LEU A 735 6.02 -2.10 -20.78
C LEU A 735 7.53 -2.24 -20.99
N SER A 736 7.96 -2.11 -22.23
CA SER A 736 9.36 -2.17 -22.63
C SER A 736 9.81 -0.84 -23.25
N GLU A 737 10.96 -0.35 -22.82
CA GLU A 737 11.66 0.80 -23.43
C GLU A 737 13.05 0.36 -23.92
N ALA A 738 13.79 1.25 -24.57
CA ALA A 738 15.14 0.96 -25.05
C ALA A 738 16.13 0.54 -23.93
N SER A 739 15.86 0.88 -22.67
CA SER A 739 16.66 0.51 -21.50
C SER A 739 16.34 -0.86 -20.89
N GLY A 740 15.21 -1.47 -21.25
CA GLY A 740 14.75 -2.72 -20.66
C GLY A 740 13.26 -2.77 -20.38
N ARG A 741 12.86 -3.81 -19.65
CA ARG A 741 11.47 -4.13 -19.28
C ARG A 741 11.11 -3.51 -17.94
N TYR A 742 9.87 -3.09 -17.77
CA TYR A 742 9.40 -2.45 -16.55
C TYR A 742 8.14 -3.15 -16.04
N THR A 743 8.05 -3.37 -14.72
CA THR A 743 6.77 -3.74 -14.14
C THR A 743 5.83 -2.55 -14.23
N ALA A 744 4.57 -2.80 -14.56
CA ALA A 744 3.58 -1.76 -14.71
C ALA A 744 2.19 -2.23 -14.28
N GLU A 745 1.38 -1.29 -13.82
CA GLU A 745 -0.03 -1.51 -13.48
C GLU A 745 -0.86 -0.28 -13.82
N LEU A 746 -2.14 -0.52 -14.11
CA LEU A 746 -3.12 0.52 -14.38
C LEU A 746 -4.05 0.66 -13.18
N ARG A 747 -3.93 1.77 -12.46
CA ARG A 747 -4.87 2.13 -11.40
C ARG A 747 -6.12 2.75 -12.02
N CYS A 748 -7.13 1.92 -12.20
CA CYS A 748 -8.40 2.28 -12.81
C CYS A 748 -9.47 2.52 -11.75
N VAL A 749 -10.35 3.51 -11.98
CA VAL A 749 -11.51 3.76 -11.12
C VAL A 749 -12.76 3.14 -11.74
N PHE A 750 -13.42 2.31 -10.95
CA PHE A 750 -14.68 1.69 -11.29
C PHE A 750 -15.79 2.23 -10.39
N ALA A 751 -16.93 2.48 -11.01
CA ALA A 751 -18.13 2.92 -10.35
C ALA A 751 -19.29 2.10 -10.93
N ARG A 752 -20.09 1.52 -10.04
CA ARG A 752 -21.35 0.86 -10.36
C ARG A 752 -22.47 1.78 -9.87
N PRO A 753 -23.28 2.34 -10.79
CA PRO A 753 -24.39 3.22 -10.41
C PRO A 753 -25.44 2.44 -9.60
N ALA A 754 -25.91 3.04 -8.52
CA ALA A 754 -27.14 2.58 -7.88
C ALA A 754 -28.33 3.05 -8.74
N ARG A 755 -29.30 2.17 -9.01
CA ARG A 755 -30.57 2.58 -9.61
C ARG A 755 -31.36 3.38 -8.58
N VAL A 756 -31.81 4.56 -8.97
CA VAL A 756 -32.83 5.29 -8.21
C VAL A 756 -34.12 4.49 -8.36
N PRO A 757 -34.80 4.09 -7.26
CA PRO A 757 -36.11 3.46 -7.37
C PRO A 757 -37.04 4.40 -8.13
N GLU A 758 -37.65 3.94 -9.22
CA GLU A 758 -38.74 4.69 -9.85
C GLU A 758 -39.80 4.94 -8.78
N THR A 759 -40.14 6.20 -8.55
CA THR A 759 -41.21 6.56 -7.63
C THR A 759 -42.49 5.94 -8.17
N PRO A 760 -43.22 5.08 -7.43
CA PRO A 760 -44.49 4.54 -7.92
C PRO A 760 -45.41 5.72 -8.27
N GLY A 761 -45.94 5.68 -9.49
CA GLY A 761 -46.55 6.80 -10.20
C GLY A 761 -47.29 7.84 -9.35
N ARG A 762 -46.89 9.11 -9.51
CA ARG A 762 -47.92 10.13 -9.71
C ARG A 762 -48.57 9.82 -11.04
N THR A 763 -49.67 9.07 -11.00
CA THR A 763 -50.67 9.08 -12.07
C THR A 763 -50.99 10.54 -12.37
N THR A 764 -50.50 11.05 -13.49
CA THR A 764 -51.03 12.26 -14.10
C THR A 764 -52.44 11.92 -14.53
N ALA A 765 -53.42 12.33 -13.72
CA ALA A 765 -54.79 12.40 -14.16
C ALA A 765 -54.86 13.48 -15.24
N SER A 766 -55.10 13.06 -16.46
CA SER A 766 -55.68 13.86 -17.54
C SER A 766 -56.96 13.17 -17.97
#